data_AF-A0A7W7VJB1-F1
#
_entry.id   AF-A0A7W7VJB1-F1
#
_cell.length_a   1.000
_cell.length_b   1.000
_cell.length_c   1.000
_cell.angle_alpha   90.00
_cell.angle_beta   90.00
_cell.angle_gamma   90.00
#
_symmetry.space_group_name_H-M   'P 1'
#
loop_
_entity.id
_entity.type
_entity.pdbx_description
1 polymer ?
#
loop_
_entity_poly.entity_id
_entity_poly.type
_entity_poly.pdbx_seq_one_letter_code
_entity_poly.pdbx_strand_id
1 'polypeptide(L)'
;MKHDLSGRPRLALTAALVVALGAAVTTVALVVGANDGDGPDDRTGGGTPVRHGVDLVSFDTCETALAEMKSRVLPRVGPYGLDQGMAPRMEDGALPAEGGRAAPAEPNVAEDSAGAPKQAEPEQSAPEHSTTNVHEKGVDEPDLVKTDGKRVISVADGVVRVVDVASRAQTARVPLEGGHATQLLISGDRALVMSGGVMAYDTPVARDVPKPAPTDTYQYASTLTLVDLTGAGKVLGTLSLDGNYLDARQIGAVARVVVRSAPRLEFTYPDYDASTAEATVANKDAVATSTIADWLPAYRLETGTGATTGQLTDCADVSHPVDYTATSMLTVLTFDLGKDLGTGDPVTIVADGDTVYGTGEHLYVADDHVVHGMGDVRGGQGGPGRTELYQFDISGAGKPVHVASGGVDGTLLNQYSLSEHDGHLRVATTTAAGEGSQSRITVLRRDGNVLGQVGLVDGLGVGERIYAVRYFGDTAYVVTFRQTDPLYTVDLSDPARPKVTGELKITGYSAYLHPAGEGRLIGVGQEADSNGRVTGAQISLFDTTKPGATRLAQYHLENSWTEAEADPHAFLYWPDKGLLVVPVNGGSVAITDGPPEQVAAGALVLKLDGNTFQQVGVLTHTSERFANMAMAPRRAMVIGDELWTVSEAGMLVSDLDSLGQLAWLAFA
;
A
#
# COMPACT_ATOMS: atom_id res chain seq x y z
N MET A 1 50.27 -55.65 -12.72
CA MET A 1 50.80 -56.99 -12.37
C MET A 1 51.81 -56.81 -11.24
N LYS A 2 51.51 -57.35 -10.04
CA LYS A 2 52.40 -57.52 -8.85
C LYS A 2 53.28 -56.36 -8.35
N HIS A 3 53.05 -55.97 -7.07
CA HIS A 3 54.07 -55.66 -6.02
C HIS A 3 55.05 -54.46 -6.19
N ASP A 4 55.62 -53.86 -5.13
CA ASP A 4 55.12 -53.62 -3.77
C ASP A 4 55.93 -52.50 -3.04
N LEU A 5 55.44 -52.13 -1.85
CA LEU A 5 55.96 -51.30 -0.76
C LEU A 5 57.48 -51.01 -0.59
N SER A 6 57.71 -49.81 -0.02
CA SER A 6 58.77 -49.41 0.94
C SER A 6 60.19 -49.08 0.45
N GLY A 7 60.97 -48.19 1.11
CA GLY A 7 60.59 -47.18 2.12
C GLY A 7 61.64 -46.86 3.21
N ARG A 8 61.60 -45.61 3.75
CA ARG A 8 62.31 -45.10 4.97
C ARG A 8 63.86 -45.01 4.86
N PRO A 9 64.60 -44.43 5.86
CA PRO A 9 64.19 -43.59 6.99
C PRO A 9 64.96 -42.24 7.18
N ARG A 10 64.34 -41.33 7.93
CA ARG A 10 64.88 -40.44 9.00
C ARG A 10 66.40 -40.14 9.06
N LEU A 11 66.69 -38.84 9.23
CA LEU A 11 67.37 -38.35 10.44
C LEU A 11 66.98 -36.88 10.70
N ALA A 12 67.11 -36.42 11.94
CA ALA A 12 66.70 -35.08 12.37
C ALA A 12 67.77 -34.47 13.30
N LEU A 13 67.86 -33.13 13.34
CA LEU A 13 68.39 -32.43 14.50
C LEU A 13 67.86 -30.98 14.59
N THR A 14 67.81 -30.48 15.82
CA THR A 14 67.52 -29.11 16.27
C THR A 14 68.56 -28.08 15.76
N ALA A 15 68.35 -26.75 15.75
CA ALA A 15 67.76 -25.93 16.82
C ALA A 15 67.34 -24.49 16.41
N ALA A 16 66.81 -23.77 17.41
CA ALA A 16 66.72 -22.30 17.64
C ALA A 16 67.69 -21.36 16.86
N LEU A 17 67.48 -20.05 16.71
CA LEU A 17 66.39 -19.04 16.95
C LEU A 17 67.02 -17.65 16.55
N VAL A 18 66.31 -16.53 16.75
CA VAL A 18 66.84 -15.14 16.96
C VAL A 18 66.87 -14.18 15.75
N VAL A 19 65.85 -13.29 15.76
CA VAL A 19 65.86 -11.84 15.44
C VAL A 19 66.08 -11.34 14.00
N ALA A 20 65.10 -10.54 13.59
CA ALA A 20 64.98 -9.77 12.35
C ALA A 20 65.98 -8.61 12.19
N LEU A 21 66.16 -8.12 10.95
CA LEU A 21 65.71 -6.77 10.58
C LEU A 21 65.71 -6.51 9.05
N GLY A 22 64.69 -5.76 8.59
CA GLY A 22 64.91 -4.64 7.66
C GLY A 22 64.87 -4.85 6.13
N ALA A 23 64.77 -3.70 5.45
CA ALA A 23 64.92 -3.43 4.01
C ALA A 23 63.93 -4.08 3.03
N ALA A 24 63.01 -3.27 2.50
CA ALA A 24 62.30 -3.56 1.25
C ALA A 24 63.20 -3.29 0.03
N VAL A 25 63.00 -4.05 -1.04
CA VAL A 25 63.51 -3.74 -2.39
C VAL A 25 62.37 -3.93 -3.38
N THR A 26 62.14 -2.93 -4.23
CA THR A 26 61.15 -2.95 -5.31
C THR A 26 61.67 -3.70 -6.53
N THR A 27 60.85 -4.56 -7.11
CA THR A 27 61.09 -5.16 -8.44
C THR A 27 59.85 -5.07 -9.30
N VAL A 28 59.97 -4.38 -10.44
CA VAL A 28 58.93 -4.29 -11.49
C VAL A 28 59.12 -5.43 -12.49
N ALA A 29 58.03 -6.10 -12.86
CA ALA A 29 57.93 -6.89 -14.08
C ALA A 29 56.51 -6.67 -14.65
N LEU A 30 56.33 -5.93 -15.74
CA LEU A 30 56.54 -6.30 -17.15
C LEU A 30 55.52 -7.33 -17.67
N VAL A 31 54.63 -6.86 -18.55
CA VAL A 31 53.59 -7.64 -19.23
C VAL A 31 53.96 -7.83 -20.70
N VAL A 32 54.23 -9.08 -21.09
CA VAL A 32 54.11 -9.65 -22.44
C VAL A 32 53.91 -11.17 -22.25
N GLY A 33 53.03 -11.89 -22.96
CA GLY A 33 52.02 -11.49 -23.94
C GLY A 33 51.73 -12.63 -24.92
N ALA A 34 50.45 -13.03 -25.02
CA ALA A 34 49.81 -13.91 -26.02
C ALA A 34 50.43 -15.28 -26.37
N ASN A 35 49.57 -16.31 -26.42
CA ASN A 35 49.64 -17.36 -27.44
C ASN A 35 48.23 -18.00 -27.60
N ASP A 36 47.75 -18.16 -28.83
CA ASP A 36 46.36 -18.54 -29.11
C ASP A 36 46.10 -20.05 -29.03
N GLY A 37 44.83 -20.42 -28.80
CA GLY A 37 44.34 -21.81 -28.81
C GLY A 37 42.83 -21.85 -29.03
N ASP A 38 42.43 -22.13 -30.27
CA ASP A 38 41.03 -22.07 -30.73
C ASP A 38 40.21 -23.31 -30.34
N GLY A 39 38.93 -23.12 -30.02
CA GLY A 39 38.02 -24.16 -29.55
C GLY A 39 36.58 -23.64 -29.40
N PRO A 40 35.55 -24.35 -29.92
CA PRO A 40 34.18 -23.85 -29.94
C PRO A 40 33.48 -24.06 -28.60
N ASP A 41 33.10 -22.96 -27.93
CA ASP A 41 32.45 -23.01 -26.62
C ASP A 41 30.91 -22.94 -26.72
N ASP A 42 30.22 -23.64 -25.81
CA ASP A 42 28.77 -23.87 -25.87
C ASP A 42 27.98 -22.72 -25.22
N ARG A 43 26.90 -22.27 -25.85
CA ARG A 43 26.19 -21.04 -25.46
C ARG A 43 25.10 -21.25 -24.41
N THR A 44 25.45 -21.90 -23.30
CA THR A 44 24.64 -21.84 -22.08
C THR A 44 24.89 -20.50 -21.37
N GLY A 45 24.09 -19.49 -21.71
CA GLY A 45 24.17 -18.14 -21.15
C GLY A 45 23.76 -18.06 -19.68
N GLY A 46 24.60 -18.54 -18.78
CA GLY A 46 24.44 -18.37 -17.33
C GLY A 46 24.65 -16.91 -16.91
N GLY A 47 23.58 -16.12 -16.97
CA GLY A 47 23.58 -14.74 -16.50
C GLY A 47 23.89 -14.69 -15.00
N THR A 48 25.04 -14.14 -14.64
CA THR A 48 25.36 -13.85 -13.23
C THR A 48 24.40 -12.77 -12.73
N PRO A 49 23.64 -12.97 -11.63
CA PRO A 49 22.78 -11.94 -11.09
C PRO A 49 23.63 -10.71 -10.73
N VAL A 50 23.36 -9.58 -11.39
CA VAL A 50 24.07 -8.34 -11.09
C VAL A 50 23.56 -7.83 -9.74
N ARG A 51 24.44 -7.79 -8.74
CA ARG A 51 24.14 -7.24 -7.41
C ARG A 51 23.99 -5.72 -7.51
N HIS A 52 22.82 -5.26 -7.93
CA HIS A 52 22.37 -3.88 -7.79
C HIS A 52 21.99 -3.63 -6.33
N GLY A 53 23.00 -3.45 -5.47
CA GLY A 53 22.79 -2.93 -4.13
C GLY A 53 22.37 -1.46 -4.23
N VAL A 54 21.18 -1.15 -3.71
CA VAL A 54 20.64 0.22 -3.69
C VAL A 54 21.15 0.88 -2.41
N ASP A 55 22.45 1.12 -2.34
CA ASP A 55 23.08 1.80 -1.20
C ASP A 55 22.49 3.21 -1.07
N LEU A 56 22.06 3.60 0.14
CA LEU A 56 21.67 4.98 0.41
C LEU A 56 22.88 5.82 0.82
N VAL A 57 22.93 7.05 0.33
CA VAL A 57 23.90 8.09 0.71
C VAL A 57 23.14 9.24 1.37
N SER A 58 23.65 9.76 2.49
CA SER A 58 23.15 10.97 3.15
C SER A 58 23.84 12.21 2.59
N PHE A 59 23.12 13.33 2.40
CA PHE A 59 23.77 14.56 1.97
C PHE A 59 24.54 15.24 3.12
N ASP A 60 25.85 15.47 2.95
CA ASP A 60 26.67 16.17 3.95
C ASP A 60 26.21 17.61 4.25
N THR A 61 25.69 18.32 3.24
CA THR A 61 25.20 19.70 3.37
C THR A 61 24.05 20.01 2.41
N CYS A 62 23.30 21.09 2.69
CA CYS A 62 22.24 21.57 1.82
C CYS A 62 22.72 22.08 0.45
N GLU A 63 23.94 22.62 0.35
CA GLU A 63 24.53 23.00 -0.94
C GLU A 63 24.79 21.77 -1.82
N THR A 64 25.33 20.69 -1.23
CA THR A 64 25.55 19.41 -1.91
C THR A 64 24.22 18.80 -2.35
N ALA A 65 23.24 18.73 -1.46
CA ALA A 65 21.89 18.23 -1.76
C ALA A 65 21.25 18.98 -2.93
N LEU A 66 21.23 20.32 -2.88
CA LEU A 66 20.64 21.16 -3.92
C LEU A 66 21.38 21.03 -5.26
N ALA A 67 22.70 20.96 -5.24
CA ALA A 67 23.51 20.82 -6.44
C ALA A 67 23.28 19.46 -7.12
N GLU A 68 23.26 18.36 -6.37
CA GLU A 68 23.05 17.05 -6.96
C GLU A 68 21.60 16.86 -7.43
N MET A 69 20.60 17.21 -6.62
CA MET A 69 19.19 17.09 -7.02
C MET A 69 18.88 17.85 -8.31
N LYS A 70 19.36 19.10 -8.46
CA LYS A 70 19.29 19.84 -9.72
C LYS A 70 19.95 19.09 -10.88
N SER A 71 21.11 18.47 -10.67
CA SER A 71 21.84 17.74 -11.71
C SER A 71 21.11 16.46 -12.17
N ARG A 72 20.42 15.75 -11.26
CA ARG A 72 19.61 14.55 -11.57
C ARG A 72 18.30 14.91 -12.29
N VAL A 73 17.74 16.08 -12.00
CA VAL A 73 16.48 16.58 -12.58
C VAL A 73 16.65 17.30 -13.91
N LEU A 74 17.64 18.17 -14.09
CA LEU A 74 17.80 19.01 -15.30
C LEU A 74 17.68 18.29 -16.65
N PRO A 75 18.18 17.03 -16.83
CA PRO A 75 17.97 16.26 -18.06
C PRO A 75 16.51 15.88 -18.34
N ARG A 76 15.67 15.81 -17.30
CA ARG A 76 14.24 15.41 -17.33
C ARG A 76 13.29 16.58 -17.56
N VAL A 77 13.77 17.81 -17.45
CA VAL A 77 12.94 19.03 -17.59
C VAL A 77 12.57 19.27 -19.05
N GLY A 78 11.28 19.35 -19.32
CA GLY A 78 10.69 19.56 -20.64
C GLY A 78 9.78 20.78 -20.73
N PRO A 79 8.97 20.89 -21.80
CA PRO A 79 8.01 21.98 -21.97
C PRO A 79 6.89 21.96 -20.92
N TYR A 80 6.57 20.80 -20.33
CA TYR A 80 5.52 20.65 -19.31
C TYR A 80 6.10 20.46 -17.90
N GLY A 81 7.24 21.11 -17.59
CA GLY A 81 7.93 20.98 -16.31
C GLY A 81 8.70 19.65 -16.17
N LEU A 82 8.46 18.94 -15.07
CA LEU A 82 8.93 17.56 -14.87
C LEU A 82 7.89 16.58 -15.40
N ASP A 83 8.35 15.44 -15.93
CA ASP A 83 7.46 14.33 -16.29
C ASP A 83 6.99 13.60 -14.99
N GLN A 84 6.04 14.23 -14.28
CA GLN A 84 5.35 13.70 -13.09
C GLN A 84 4.25 12.69 -13.48
N GLY A 85 4.44 11.96 -14.59
CA GLY A 85 3.44 11.02 -15.13
C GLY A 85 2.13 11.66 -15.65
N MET A 86 2.06 12.99 -15.73
CA MET A 86 0.86 13.77 -16.05
C MET A 86 0.94 14.53 -17.40
N ALA A 87 1.94 14.24 -18.24
CA ALA A 87 2.11 14.91 -19.54
C ALA A 87 1.25 14.24 -20.65
N PRO A 88 0.17 14.89 -21.16
CA PRO A 88 -0.60 14.34 -22.27
C PRO A 88 0.23 14.37 -23.56
N ARG A 89 0.61 13.19 -24.08
CA ARG A 89 1.25 13.03 -25.39
C ARG A 89 0.26 13.35 -26.54
N MET A 90 0.11 14.64 -26.82
CA MET A 90 -0.58 15.16 -27.99
C MET A 90 0.29 15.02 -29.25
N GLU A 91 0.21 13.88 -29.93
CA GLU A 91 0.61 13.77 -31.35
C GLU A 91 -0.62 13.97 -32.25
N ASP A 92 -0.43 14.58 -33.42
CA ASP A 92 -1.51 15.05 -34.29
C ASP A 92 -2.37 13.92 -34.88
N GLY A 93 -3.64 13.79 -34.47
CA GLY A 93 -4.55 12.81 -35.05
C GLY A 93 -6.04 13.01 -34.67
N ALA A 94 -6.90 13.20 -35.68
CA ALA A 94 -8.33 13.48 -35.52
C ALA A 94 -9.10 12.46 -34.65
N LEU A 95 -9.97 12.97 -33.77
CA LEU A 95 -10.88 12.17 -32.95
C LEU A 95 -12.00 11.50 -33.77
N PRO A 96 -12.14 10.16 -33.75
CA PRO A 96 -13.42 9.50 -34.02
C PRO A 96 -14.29 9.53 -32.76
N ALA A 97 -15.56 9.90 -32.90
CA ALA A 97 -16.50 9.97 -31.78
C ALA A 97 -17.42 8.73 -31.73
N GLU A 98 -17.25 7.88 -30.71
CA GLU A 98 -18.29 6.97 -30.20
C GLU A 98 -18.25 6.92 -28.65
N GLY A 99 -19.33 6.49 -28.02
CA GLY A 99 -19.62 6.78 -26.61
C GLY A 99 -18.92 5.88 -25.58
N GLY A 100 -18.30 6.50 -24.57
CA GLY A 100 -17.67 5.79 -23.45
C GLY A 100 -18.66 5.36 -22.35
N ARG A 101 -18.42 4.18 -21.78
CA ARG A 101 -18.86 3.78 -20.44
C ARG A 101 -17.62 3.74 -19.52
N ALA A 102 -17.81 4.06 -18.25
CA ALA A 102 -16.71 4.17 -17.29
C ALA A 102 -16.09 2.79 -16.95
N ALA A 103 -14.81 2.81 -16.58
CA ALA A 103 -14.07 1.66 -16.06
C ALA A 103 -13.86 1.79 -14.54
N PRO A 104 -14.01 0.71 -13.75
CA PRO A 104 -13.65 0.67 -12.33
C PRO A 104 -12.13 0.43 -12.13
N ALA A 105 -11.65 0.56 -10.89
CA ALA A 105 -10.25 0.35 -10.50
C ALA A 105 -10.07 -0.90 -9.63
N GLU A 106 -8.84 -1.44 -9.56
CA GLU A 106 -8.51 -2.75 -8.98
C GLU A 106 -7.45 -2.66 -7.86
N PRO A 107 -7.75 -3.19 -6.66
CA PRO A 107 -6.81 -3.57 -5.59
C PRO A 107 -7.12 -4.98 -5.02
N ASN A 108 -6.50 -5.39 -3.90
CA ASN A 108 -6.65 -6.71 -3.25
C ASN A 108 -5.86 -6.84 -1.89
N VAL A 109 -5.99 -8.01 -1.22
CA VAL A 109 -4.95 -8.85 -0.51
C VAL A 109 -4.94 -9.09 1.07
N ALA A 110 -3.83 -9.52 1.72
CA ALA A 110 -3.60 -10.43 2.89
C ALA A 110 -4.15 -10.10 4.33
N GLU A 111 -3.95 -10.81 5.48
CA GLU A 111 -3.10 -11.98 5.93
C GLU A 111 -3.72 -12.87 7.09
N ASP A 112 -3.19 -12.87 8.35
CA ASP A 112 -3.31 -13.76 9.56
C ASP A 112 -2.73 -15.22 9.44
N SER A 113 -2.25 -16.00 10.45
CA SER A 113 -2.25 -16.03 11.96
C SER A 113 -1.07 -16.90 12.53
N ALA A 114 -0.75 -17.13 13.84
CA ALA A 114 -0.87 -16.47 15.18
C ALA A 114 -0.36 -17.39 16.36
N GLY A 115 -0.05 -16.89 17.58
CA GLY A 115 0.13 -17.74 18.79
C GLY A 115 0.52 -17.09 20.15
N ALA A 116 -0.36 -17.10 21.18
CA ALA A 116 -0.12 -16.55 22.54
C ALA A 116 -0.93 -17.27 23.65
N PRO A 117 -0.48 -17.27 24.93
CA PRO A 117 -1.19 -16.53 26.01
C PRO A 117 -0.21 -16.06 27.15
N LYS A 118 -0.48 -15.75 28.45
CA LYS A 118 -1.59 -15.71 29.47
C LYS A 118 -1.11 -14.73 30.59
N GLN A 119 -1.84 -14.24 31.61
CA GLN A 119 -3.25 -13.89 31.90
C GLN A 119 -3.27 -13.15 33.29
N ALA A 120 -4.19 -12.21 33.52
CA ALA A 120 -4.59 -11.70 34.85
C ALA A 120 -6.11 -11.38 34.88
N GLU A 121 -6.66 -10.84 35.99
CA GLU A 121 -8.11 -10.79 36.29
C GLU A 121 -8.49 -9.47 37.02
N PRO A 122 -9.77 -9.01 37.00
CA PRO A 122 -10.44 -8.50 35.80
C PRO A 122 -10.98 -7.06 35.98
N GLU A 123 -10.91 -6.24 34.93
CA GLU A 123 -11.85 -5.12 34.74
C GLU A 123 -13.14 -5.65 34.08
N GLN A 124 -14.20 -4.82 33.98
CA GLN A 124 -15.30 -5.13 33.06
C GLN A 124 -14.76 -5.08 31.63
N SER A 125 -14.55 -6.26 31.05
CA SER A 125 -14.18 -6.43 29.65
C SER A 125 -15.19 -5.71 28.76
N ALA A 126 -14.69 -5.05 27.70
CA ALA A 126 -15.54 -4.69 26.58
C ALA A 126 -16.25 -5.96 26.05
N PRO A 127 -17.44 -5.85 25.43
CA PRO A 127 -17.96 -6.94 24.63
C PRO A 127 -16.93 -7.33 23.56
N GLU A 128 -16.94 -8.60 23.19
CA GLU A 128 -16.19 -9.11 22.05
C GLU A 128 -16.60 -8.36 20.78
N HIS A 129 -15.64 -7.98 19.95
CA HIS A 129 -15.89 -7.14 18.78
C HIS A 129 -14.88 -7.41 17.65
N SER A 130 -15.29 -7.13 16.42
CA SER A 130 -14.38 -7.11 15.27
C SER A 130 -13.62 -5.79 15.18
N THR A 131 -12.33 -5.85 14.86
CA THR A 131 -11.52 -4.70 14.42
C THR A 131 -11.65 -4.48 12.91
N THR A 132 -10.95 -3.47 12.37
CA THR A 132 -10.63 -3.41 10.93
C THR A 132 -10.01 -4.74 10.45
N ASN A 133 -10.34 -5.14 9.22
CA ASN A 133 -9.74 -6.28 8.53
C ASN A 133 -8.33 -5.89 8.01
N VAL A 134 -7.33 -5.94 8.91
CA VAL A 134 -5.93 -5.57 8.63
C VAL A 134 -5.19 -6.59 7.76
N HIS A 135 -4.05 -6.16 7.20
CA HIS A 135 -2.95 -7.01 6.79
C HIS A 135 -2.34 -7.68 8.04
N GLU A 136 -1.35 -7.05 8.66
CA GLU A 136 -0.45 -7.68 9.63
C GLU A 136 -1.03 -7.78 11.04
N LYS A 137 -0.95 -8.98 11.61
CA LYS A 137 -1.53 -9.26 12.93
C LYS A 137 -0.89 -8.43 14.05
N GLY A 138 -1.63 -7.44 14.54
CA GLY A 138 -1.19 -6.53 15.60
C GLY A 138 -0.63 -5.20 15.09
N VAL A 139 -0.69 -4.98 13.77
CA VAL A 139 -0.45 -3.69 13.11
C VAL A 139 -1.80 -3.15 12.65
N ASP A 140 -2.27 -2.06 13.24
CA ASP A 140 -3.57 -1.47 12.87
C ASP A 140 -3.44 -0.54 11.65
N GLU A 141 -4.48 -0.55 10.80
CA GLU A 141 -4.52 0.18 9.53
C GLU A 141 -5.54 1.34 9.56
N PRO A 142 -5.25 2.49 8.93
CA PRO A 142 -6.19 3.60 8.75
C PRO A 142 -7.52 3.16 8.14
N ASP A 143 -8.63 3.49 8.79
CA ASP A 143 -9.97 3.07 8.36
C ASP A 143 -11.01 4.18 8.55
N LEU A 144 -12.14 4.12 7.83
CA LEU A 144 -13.28 5.03 7.97
C LEU A 144 -13.95 4.93 9.34
N VAL A 145 -13.92 3.74 9.96
CA VAL A 145 -14.56 3.46 11.25
C VAL A 145 -13.68 2.56 12.11
N LYS A 146 -13.58 2.88 13.40
CA LYS A 146 -12.91 2.09 14.43
C LYS A 146 -13.84 1.82 15.62
N THR A 147 -13.56 0.77 16.39
CA THR A 147 -14.23 0.49 17.66
C THR A 147 -13.25 -0.06 18.70
N ASP A 148 -13.57 0.16 19.97
CA ASP A 148 -12.92 -0.46 21.14
C ASP A 148 -13.90 -1.35 21.94
N GLY A 149 -15.02 -1.72 21.30
CA GLY A 149 -16.15 -2.44 21.90
C GLY A 149 -17.03 -1.62 22.85
N LYS A 150 -16.60 -0.42 23.26
CA LYS A 150 -17.38 0.51 24.11
C LYS A 150 -17.89 1.70 23.29
N ARG A 151 -17.18 2.08 22.24
CA ARG A 151 -17.46 3.20 21.33
C ARG A 151 -17.32 2.77 19.88
N VAL A 152 -18.08 3.41 18.99
CA VAL A 152 -17.84 3.43 17.54
C VAL A 152 -17.37 4.83 17.16
N ILE A 153 -16.21 4.92 16.53
CA ILE A 153 -15.57 6.16 16.08
C ILE A 153 -15.56 6.14 14.55
N SER A 154 -16.22 7.11 13.90
CA SER A 154 -16.28 7.17 12.42
C SER A 154 -15.86 8.53 11.90
N VAL A 155 -15.19 8.57 10.74
CA VAL A 155 -15.03 9.78 9.94
C VAL A 155 -15.92 9.70 8.69
N ALA A 156 -16.79 10.69 8.52
CA ALA A 156 -17.64 10.86 7.35
C ALA A 156 -17.97 12.35 7.18
N ASP A 157 -18.11 12.82 5.94
CA ASP A 157 -18.40 14.24 5.62
C ASP A 157 -17.42 15.27 6.24
N GLY A 158 -16.18 14.88 6.49
CA GLY A 158 -15.22 15.73 7.23
C GLY A 158 -15.57 15.93 8.71
N VAL A 159 -16.32 14.99 9.32
CA VAL A 159 -16.73 15.03 10.73
C VAL A 159 -16.33 13.73 11.42
N VAL A 160 -15.55 13.82 12.49
CA VAL A 160 -15.35 12.71 13.42
C VAL A 160 -16.57 12.61 14.33
N ARG A 161 -17.14 11.42 14.45
CA ARG A 161 -18.26 11.13 15.35
C ARG A 161 -17.84 10.02 16.31
N VAL A 162 -18.25 10.15 17.56
CA VAL A 162 -18.11 9.09 18.57
C VAL A 162 -19.50 8.73 19.06
N VAL A 163 -19.84 7.45 18.99
CA VAL A 163 -21.10 6.88 19.50
C VAL A 163 -20.75 5.90 20.62
N ASP A 164 -21.35 6.09 21.79
CA ASP A 164 -21.29 5.12 22.89
C ASP A 164 -22.20 3.92 22.57
N VAL A 165 -21.66 2.70 22.61
CA VAL A 165 -22.37 1.47 22.20
C VAL A 165 -23.54 1.18 23.14
N ALA A 166 -23.34 1.28 24.45
CA ALA A 166 -24.30 0.85 25.45
C ALA A 166 -25.56 1.74 25.53
N SER A 167 -25.41 3.03 25.28
CA SER A 167 -26.52 4.01 25.23
C SER A 167 -26.99 4.31 23.80
N ARG A 168 -26.24 3.90 22.78
CA ARG A 168 -26.42 4.24 21.36
C ARG A 168 -26.58 5.75 21.14
N ALA A 169 -25.80 6.55 21.88
CA ALA A 169 -25.82 8.00 21.82
C ALA A 169 -24.51 8.55 21.23
N GLN A 170 -24.60 9.50 20.29
CA GLN A 170 -23.45 10.25 19.80
C GLN A 170 -22.94 11.18 20.90
N THR A 171 -21.79 10.88 21.49
CA THR A 171 -21.16 11.66 22.56
C THR A 171 -20.39 12.86 21.99
N ALA A 172 -19.64 12.65 20.90
CA ALA A 172 -18.82 13.67 20.25
C ALA A 172 -19.15 13.84 18.76
N ARG A 173 -19.04 15.08 18.26
CA ARG A 173 -19.16 15.45 16.83
C ARG A 173 -18.16 16.56 16.55
N VAL A 174 -17.00 16.23 16.01
CA VAL A 174 -15.89 17.15 15.74
C VAL A 174 -15.79 17.39 14.23
N PRO A 175 -16.23 18.55 13.71
CA PRO A 175 -15.93 18.96 12.34
C PRO A 175 -14.42 19.15 12.17
N LEU A 176 -13.92 18.82 10.99
CA LEU A 176 -12.53 18.97 10.60
C LEU A 176 -12.40 20.10 9.57
N GLU A 177 -11.26 20.79 9.59
CA GLU A 177 -10.90 21.81 8.61
C GLU A 177 -10.00 21.19 7.52
N GLY A 178 -10.10 21.67 6.28
CA GLY A 178 -9.16 21.33 5.20
C GLY A 178 -9.65 20.37 4.11
N GLY A 179 -10.75 19.61 4.30
CA GLY A 179 -11.38 18.85 3.21
C GLY A 179 -11.93 17.48 3.58
N HIS A 180 -11.82 16.54 2.63
CA HIS A 180 -12.36 15.19 2.74
C HIS A 180 -11.43 14.33 3.61
N ALA A 181 -11.71 14.27 4.91
CA ALA A 181 -11.08 13.32 5.82
C ALA A 181 -11.52 11.89 5.46
N THR A 182 -10.56 11.01 5.17
CA THR A 182 -10.79 9.70 4.54
C THR A 182 -10.61 8.53 5.48
N GLN A 183 -9.68 8.61 6.44
CA GLN A 183 -9.32 7.51 7.33
C GLN A 183 -8.91 8.03 8.71
N LEU A 184 -9.04 7.19 9.73
CA LEU A 184 -8.58 7.46 11.09
C LEU A 184 -7.93 6.23 11.75
N LEU A 185 -7.07 6.52 12.71
CA LEU A 185 -6.39 5.61 13.63
C LEU A 185 -6.76 5.99 15.08
N ILE A 186 -6.91 5.04 16.00
CA ILE A 186 -7.27 5.31 17.41
C ILE A 186 -6.25 4.74 18.40
N SER A 187 -6.02 5.47 19.49
CA SER A 187 -5.26 5.01 20.65
C SER A 187 -5.88 5.56 21.94
N GLY A 188 -6.69 4.72 22.60
CA GLY A 188 -7.42 5.11 23.80
C GLY A 188 -8.40 6.26 23.51
N ASP A 189 -8.20 7.40 24.16
CA ASP A 189 -9.07 8.58 24.05
C ASP A 189 -8.67 9.58 22.95
N ARG A 190 -7.74 9.20 22.07
CA ARG A 190 -7.27 10.05 20.96
C ARG A 190 -7.41 9.33 19.61
N ALA A 191 -7.73 10.09 18.58
CA ALA A 191 -7.67 9.65 17.18
C ALA A 191 -6.69 10.52 16.39
N LEU A 192 -5.94 9.91 15.47
CA LEU A 192 -5.25 10.63 14.38
C LEU A 192 -6.10 10.45 13.12
N VAL A 193 -6.46 11.55 12.48
CA VAL A 193 -7.29 11.56 11.27
C VAL A 193 -6.49 12.08 10.09
N MET A 194 -6.55 11.34 8.98
CA MET A 194 -5.87 11.66 7.74
C MET A 194 -6.89 12.25 6.74
N SER A 195 -6.53 13.38 6.13
CA SER A 195 -7.35 14.03 5.09
C SER A 195 -6.49 14.42 3.90
N GLY A 196 -7.01 14.16 2.69
CA GLY A 196 -6.51 14.78 1.47
C GLY A 196 -7.11 16.18 1.31
N GLY A 197 -6.27 17.16 0.98
CA GLY A 197 -6.68 18.54 0.80
C GLY A 197 -5.70 19.34 -0.05
N VAL A 198 -5.76 20.67 0.09
CA VAL A 198 -4.89 21.61 -0.63
C VAL A 198 -4.40 22.69 0.33
N MET A 199 -3.10 23.00 0.31
CA MET A 199 -2.55 24.17 0.99
C MET A 199 -2.91 25.43 0.21
N ALA A 200 -3.67 26.33 0.84
CA ALA A 200 -3.82 27.71 0.40
C ALA A 200 -2.84 28.61 1.18
N TYR A 201 -1.90 29.26 0.47
CA TYR A 201 -0.97 30.20 1.09
C TYR A 201 -1.56 31.61 1.16
N ASP A 202 -2.06 31.98 2.33
CA ASP A 202 -2.53 33.34 2.62
C ASP A 202 -1.32 34.30 2.76
N THR A 203 -0.79 34.77 1.63
CA THR A 203 0.40 35.62 1.59
C THR A 203 0.09 37.04 2.09
N PRO A 204 0.85 37.62 3.04
CA PRO A 204 0.61 38.99 3.51
C PRO A 204 1.02 40.06 2.49
N VAL A 205 0.18 40.27 1.46
CA VAL A 205 0.44 41.27 0.41
C VAL A 205 0.41 42.68 1.01
N ALA A 206 1.57 43.35 1.00
CA ALA A 206 1.67 44.76 1.37
C ALA A 206 0.80 45.62 0.43
N ARG A 207 0.08 46.60 1.01
CA ARG A 207 -0.96 47.35 0.29
C ARG A 207 -0.43 48.18 -0.89
N ASP A 208 -1.38 48.51 -1.77
CA ASP A 208 -1.33 49.58 -2.79
C ASP A 208 -0.65 49.27 -4.15
N VAL A 209 -0.87 48.06 -4.70
CA VAL A 209 -0.83 47.82 -6.17
C VAL A 209 -2.04 46.99 -6.62
N PRO A 210 -2.90 47.49 -7.54
CA PRO A 210 -3.89 46.66 -8.22
C PRO A 210 -3.24 45.90 -9.39
N LYS A 211 -3.17 44.57 -9.27
CA LYS A 211 -2.95 43.62 -10.36
C LYS A 211 -4.07 42.57 -10.34
N PRO A 212 -4.27 41.80 -11.43
CA PRO A 212 -5.11 40.59 -11.39
C PRO A 212 -4.65 39.66 -10.26
N ALA A 213 -5.57 38.83 -9.75
CA ALA A 213 -5.30 37.93 -8.64
C ALA A 213 -4.07 37.05 -8.91
N PRO A 214 -3.26 36.71 -7.88
CA PRO A 214 -2.29 35.63 -8.03
C PRO A 214 -3.04 34.36 -8.43
N THR A 215 -2.43 33.55 -9.29
CA THR A 215 -2.94 32.22 -9.59
C THR A 215 -2.86 31.39 -8.31
N ASP A 216 -4.00 30.92 -7.83
CA ASP A 216 -4.08 29.91 -6.77
C ASP A 216 -3.31 28.67 -7.24
N THR A 217 -2.07 28.52 -6.80
CA THR A 217 -1.26 27.33 -7.02
C THR A 217 -1.70 26.29 -6.00
N TYR A 218 -2.76 25.56 -6.33
CA TYR A 218 -3.30 24.46 -5.53
C TYR A 218 -2.22 23.40 -5.30
N GLN A 219 -1.47 23.51 -4.18
CA GLN A 219 -0.50 22.50 -3.78
C GLN A 219 -1.19 21.41 -2.97
N TYR A 220 -1.11 20.17 -3.47
CA TYR A 220 -1.67 19.01 -2.78
C TYR A 220 -1.07 18.87 -1.39
N ALA A 221 -1.96 18.69 -0.42
CA ALA A 221 -1.61 18.74 0.98
C ALA A 221 -2.28 17.64 1.76
N SER A 222 -1.53 17.07 2.69
CA SER A 222 -2.03 16.06 3.61
C SER A 222 -2.18 16.67 4.99
N THR A 223 -3.36 16.57 5.59
CA THR A 223 -3.57 17.02 6.97
C THR A 223 -3.68 15.83 7.91
N LEU A 224 -2.86 15.85 8.96
CA LEU A 224 -2.87 14.91 10.06
C LEU A 224 -3.46 15.63 11.28
N THR A 225 -4.71 15.33 11.64
CA THR A 225 -5.43 16.02 12.71
C THR A 225 -5.56 15.12 13.93
N LEU A 226 -4.97 15.53 15.05
CA LEU A 226 -5.10 14.82 16.32
C LEU A 226 -6.36 15.30 17.06
N VAL A 227 -7.24 14.37 17.42
CA VAL A 227 -8.57 14.64 18.00
C VAL A 227 -8.69 13.97 19.37
N ASP A 228 -9.16 14.73 20.36
CA ASP A 228 -9.63 14.23 21.66
C ASP A 228 -11.05 13.69 21.49
N LEU A 229 -11.27 12.43 21.87
CA LEU A 229 -12.53 11.71 21.73
C LEU A 229 -13.44 11.83 22.96
N THR A 230 -13.02 12.56 24.01
CA THR A 230 -13.73 12.66 25.29
C THR A 230 -14.73 13.81 25.32
N GLY A 231 -15.80 13.65 26.12
CA GLY A 231 -16.85 14.66 26.24
C GLY A 231 -17.53 14.92 24.89
N ALA A 232 -17.52 16.18 24.44
CA ALA A 232 -18.04 16.58 23.12
C ALA A 232 -17.04 16.39 21.97
N GLY A 233 -15.79 16.01 22.30
CA GLY A 233 -14.64 15.97 21.40
C GLY A 233 -14.09 17.35 21.02
N LYS A 234 -12.83 17.38 20.54
CA LYS A 234 -12.15 18.59 20.03
C LYS A 234 -10.90 18.23 19.23
N VAL A 235 -10.49 19.10 18.32
CA VAL A 235 -9.13 19.06 17.75
C VAL A 235 -8.11 19.46 18.84
N LEU A 236 -7.00 18.73 18.91
CA LEU A 236 -5.84 19.03 19.75
C LEU A 236 -4.73 19.75 18.96
N GLY A 237 -4.57 19.38 17.69
CA GLY A 237 -3.71 20.06 16.73
C GLY A 237 -3.85 19.46 15.32
N THR A 238 -3.38 20.20 14.33
CA THR A 238 -3.41 19.84 12.90
C THR A 238 -2.02 20.06 12.31
N LEU A 239 -1.44 19.02 11.70
CA LEU A 239 -0.21 19.11 10.93
C LEU A 239 -0.56 19.03 9.44
N SER A 240 -0.49 20.16 8.75
CA SER A 240 -0.55 20.21 7.28
C SER A 240 0.85 20.00 6.71
N LEU A 241 0.96 19.12 5.72
CA LEU A 241 2.19 18.69 5.08
C LEU A 241 2.09 18.90 3.57
N ASP A 242 3.18 19.34 2.96
CA ASP A 242 3.29 19.37 1.50
C ASP A 242 3.38 17.94 0.94
N GLY A 243 2.55 17.63 -0.06
CA GLY A 243 2.53 16.32 -0.70
C GLY A 243 1.39 15.41 -0.25
N ASN A 244 1.44 14.18 -0.77
CA ASN A 244 0.38 13.19 -0.70
C ASN A 244 0.70 12.11 0.34
N TYR A 245 -0.19 11.95 1.32
CA TYR A 245 -0.27 10.79 2.18
C TYR A 245 -0.51 9.54 1.31
N LEU A 246 0.30 8.51 1.56
CA LEU A 246 0.15 7.21 0.92
C LEU A 246 -0.68 6.27 1.80
N ASP A 247 -0.20 6.06 3.03
CA ASP A 247 -0.75 5.08 3.98
C ASP A 247 -0.14 5.30 5.39
N ALA A 248 -0.64 4.59 6.39
CA ALA A 248 -0.05 4.54 7.73
C ALA A 248 -0.20 3.16 8.40
N ARG A 249 0.66 2.83 9.36
CA ARG A 249 0.61 1.59 10.16
C ARG A 249 0.77 1.93 11.64
N GLN A 250 -0.10 1.44 12.52
CA GLN A 250 -0.03 1.69 13.96
C GLN A 250 0.34 0.44 14.76
N ILE A 251 1.31 0.57 15.67
CA ILE A 251 1.71 -0.48 16.60
C ILE A 251 1.54 0.06 18.02
N GLY A 252 0.62 -0.54 18.78
CA GLY A 252 0.24 -0.04 20.10
C GLY A 252 -0.32 1.39 20.01
N ALA A 253 0.40 2.37 20.56
CA ALA A 253 0.05 3.79 20.51
C ALA A 253 0.86 4.59 19.46
N VAL A 254 1.75 3.95 18.68
CA VAL A 254 2.65 4.63 17.74
C VAL A 254 2.17 4.43 16.30
N ALA A 255 1.76 5.50 15.65
CA ALA A 255 1.43 5.52 14.23
C ALA A 255 2.67 5.91 13.38
N ARG A 256 2.99 5.11 12.37
CA ARG A 256 3.91 5.44 11.27
C ARG A 256 3.07 5.97 10.11
N VAL A 257 3.34 7.17 9.62
CA VAL A 257 2.58 7.79 8.52
C VAL A 257 3.54 8.06 7.36
N VAL A 258 3.16 7.68 6.13
CA VAL A 258 4.01 7.80 4.95
C VAL A 258 3.48 8.88 4.01
N VAL A 259 4.34 9.80 3.60
CA VAL A 259 4.01 10.95 2.74
C VAL A 259 5.02 11.07 1.59
N ARG A 260 4.51 11.27 0.38
CA ARG A 260 5.24 11.50 -0.87
C ARG A 260 5.11 12.98 -1.28
N SER A 261 6.21 13.71 -1.33
CA SER A 261 6.24 15.13 -1.72
C SER A 261 7.05 15.38 -2.99
N ALA A 262 6.61 16.31 -3.84
CA ALA A 262 7.34 16.77 -5.02
C ALA A 262 7.92 18.19 -4.79
N PRO A 263 9.00 18.59 -5.48
CA PRO A 263 9.58 19.93 -5.33
C PRO A 263 8.66 21.02 -5.88
N ARG A 264 8.52 22.12 -5.13
CA ARG A 264 7.63 23.27 -5.38
C ARG A 264 8.22 24.22 -6.44
N LEU A 265 8.33 23.72 -7.67
CA LEU A 265 8.93 24.45 -8.79
C LEU A 265 7.86 25.08 -9.68
N GLU A 266 7.92 26.40 -9.86
CA GLU A 266 7.00 27.13 -10.75
C GLU A 266 7.36 26.87 -12.22
N PHE A 267 6.60 25.98 -12.88
CA PHE A 267 6.78 25.67 -14.29
C PHE A 267 5.87 26.52 -15.20
N THR A 268 6.48 27.02 -16.28
CA THR A 268 5.79 27.59 -17.44
C THR A 268 5.36 26.46 -18.37
N TYR A 269 4.08 26.46 -18.74
CA TYR A 269 3.52 25.51 -19.71
C TYR A 269 3.39 26.18 -21.08
N PRO A 270 3.36 25.42 -22.19
CA PRO A 270 3.15 25.97 -23.52
C PRO A 270 1.69 26.36 -23.72
N ASP A 271 1.43 27.57 -24.18
CA ASP A 271 0.08 28.12 -24.38
C ASP A 271 0.00 28.97 -25.67
N TYR A 272 -0.80 30.04 -25.69
CA TYR A 272 -0.88 30.96 -26.83
C TYR A 272 0.26 32.00 -26.87
N ASP A 273 0.90 32.29 -25.73
CA ASP A 273 1.94 33.30 -25.58
C ASP A 273 3.35 32.68 -25.41
N ALA A 274 3.45 31.41 -24.96
CA ALA A 274 4.72 30.68 -24.79
C ALA A 274 4.79 29.41 -25.67
N SER A 275 5.81 29.30 -26.53
CA SER A 275 6.08 28.06 -27.29
C SER A 275 6.70 26.96 -26.42
N THR A 276 6.67 25.72 -26.90
CA THR A 276 7.33 24.57 -26.23
C THR A 276 8.84 24.79 -26.01
N ALA A 277 9.52 25.52 -26.90
CA ALA A 277 10.92 25.86 -26.74
C ALA A 277 11.15 26.87 -25.60
N GLU A 278 10.32 27.92 -25.53
CA GLU A 278 10.39 28.95 -24.50
C GLU A 278 10.01 28.39 -23.12
N ALA A 279 8.94 27.59 -23.04
CA ALA A 279 8.56 26.85 -21.83
C ALA A 279 9.70 25.92 -21.35
N THR A 280 10.36 25.17 -22.26
CA THR A 280 11.48 24.30 -21.89
C THR A 280 12.68 25.09 -21.33
N VAL A 281 12.95 26.29 -21.83
CA VAL A 281 13.99 27.18 -21.30
C VAL A 281 13.60 27.72 -19.93
N ALA A 282 12.39 28.29 -19.80
CA ALA A 282 11.87 28.83 -18.54
C ALA A 282 11.86 27.77 -17.42
N ASN A 283 11.45 26.54 -17.73
CA ASN A 283 11.43 25.43 -16.77
C ASN A 283 12.83 25.01 -16.32
N LYS A 284 13.83 25.07 -17.20
CA LYS A 284 15.23 24.79 -16.86
C LYS A 284 15.85 25.91 -16.05
N ASP A 285 15.50 27.17 -16.34
CA ASP A 285 15.91 28.31 -15.54
C ASP A 285 15.25 28.31 -14.14
N ALA A 286 13.98 27.89 -14.01
CA ALA A 286 13.33 27.68 -12.72
C ALA A 286 14.06 26.63 -11.86
N VAL A 287 14.40 25.47 -12.43
CA VAL A 287 15.25 24.46 -11.75
C VAL A 287 16.62 25.04 -11.41
N ALA A 288 17.27 25.75 -12.32
CA ALA A 288 18.60 26.34 -12.09
C ALA A 288 18.60 27.39 -10.97
N THR A 289 17.56 28.21 -10.88
CA THR A 289 17.44 29.33 -9.91
C THR A 289 16.86 28.95 -8.56
N SER A 290 16.15 27.82 -8.44
CA SER A 290 15.55 27.35 -7.19
C SER A 290 16.53 27.25 -6.00
N THR A 291 15.99 27.37 -4.80
CA THR A 291 16.66 27.24 -3.50
C THR A 291 16.39 25.87 -2.88
N ILE A 292 17.12 25.46 -1.84
CA ILE A 292 16.83 24.20 -1.12
C ILE A 292 15.44 24.20 -0.47
N ALA A 293 14.92 25.39 -0.15
CA ALA A 293 13.57 25.58 0.40
C ALA A 293 12.44 25.36 -0.62
N ASP A 294 12.77 25.03 -1.88
CA ASP A 294 11.81 24.64 -2.93
C ASP A 294 11.80 23.11 -3.16
N TRP A 295 12.74 22.36 -2.54
CA TRP A 295 12.90 20.91 -2.76
C TRP A 295 12.52 20.07 -1.54
N LEU A 296 12.82 20.54 -0.33
CA LEU A 296 12.43 19.87 0.91
C LEU A 296 10.91 20.01 1.13
N PRO A 297 10.22 19.05 1.78
CA PRO A 297 8.81 19.20 2.12
C PRO A 297 8.65 20.29 3.19
N ALA A 298 7.70 21.22 3.04
CA ALA A 298 7.36 22.14 4.12
C ALA A 298 6.22 21.59 5.00
N TYR A 299 6.02 22.21 6.17
CA TYR A 299 4.92 21.91 7.07
C TYR A 299 4.28 23.17 7.67
N ARG A 300 3.05 23.03 8.14
CA ARG A 300 2.36 23.94 9.05
C ARG A 300 1.72 23.14 10.18
N LEU A 301 2.21 23.34 11.41
CA LEU A 301 1.69 22.70 12.61
C LEU A 301 0.90 23.72 13.43
N GLU A 302 -0.40 23.49 13.60
CA GLU A 302 -1.29 24.31 14.41
C GLU A 302 -1.70 23.55 15.69
N THR A 303 -1.61 24.23 16.83
CA THR A 303 -1.91 23.67 18.15
C THR A 303 -2.62 24.71 19.01
N GLY A 304 -3.12 24.30 20.18
CA GLY A 304 -3.62 25.23 21.20
C GLY A 304 -2.59 26.25 21.74
N THR A 305 -1.32 26.17 21.34
CA THR A 305 -0.28 27.17 21.67
C THR A 305 0.01 28.18 20.55
N GLY A 306 -0.48 27.92 19.33
CA GLY A 306 -0.26 28.72 18.13
C GLY A 306 0.07 27.87 16.90
N ALA A 307 0.37 28.54 15.78
CA ALA A 307 0.81 27.94 14.53
C ALA A 307 2.32 28.12 14.32
N THR A 308 2.98 27.10 13.78
CA THR A 308 4.39 27.12 13.37
C THR A 308 4.53 26.59 11.95
N THR A 309 5.54 27.06 11.21
CA THR A 309 5.86 26.61 9.86
C THR A 309 7.37 26.45 9.68
N GLY A 310 7.78 25.59 8.75
CA GLY A 310 9.18 25.34 8.45
C GLY A 310 9.36 24.29 7.35
N GLN A 311 10.61 23.88 7.12
CA GLN A 311 10.90 22.65 6.39
C GLN A 311 10.72 21.46 7.34
N LEU A 312 10.21 20.34 6.82
CA LEU A 312 9.88 19.15 7.59
C LEU A 312 11.15 18.42 8.07
N THR A 313 12.20 18.42 7.25
CA THR A 313 13.47 17.72 7.48
C THR A 313 14.66 18.64 7.17
N ASP A 314 15.79 18.42 7.87
CA ASP A 314 17.08 19.04 7.54
C ASP A 314 17.82 18.21 6.48
N CYS A 315 18.65 18.85 5.65
CA CYS A 315 19.33 18.18 4.54
C CYS A 315 20.23 17.00 4.97
N ALA A 316 20.79 17.05 6.18
CA ALA A 316 21.61 15.98 6.74
C ALA A 316 20.81 14.75 7.19
N ASP A 317 19.49 14.88 7.36
CA ASP A 317 18.55 13.79 7.62
C ASP A 317 17.89 13.26 6.33
N VAL A 318 18.27 13.79 5.15
CA VAL A 318 17.83 13.33 3.84
C VAL A 318 18.86 12.36 3.25
N SER A 319 18.39 11.17 2.90
CA SER A 319 19.17 10.14 2.18
C SER A 319 18.72 9.98 0.73
N HIS A 320 19.49 9.32 -0.13
CA HIS A 320 19.08 9.01 -1.50
C HIS A 320 19.76 7.74 -2.04
N PRO A 321 19.10 6.99 -2.96
CA PRO A 321 19.76 5.91 -3.71
C PRO A 321 20.95 6.41 -4.55
N VAL A 322 21.90 5.52 -4.87
CA VAL A 322 23.00 5.81 -5.83
C VAL A 322 22.47 6.33 -7.17
N ASP A 323 21.42 5.71 -7.68
CA ASP A 323 20.70 6.09 -8.90
C ASP A 323 19.26 6.49 -8.55
N TYR A 324 18.95 7.77 -8.71
CA TYR A 324 17.68 8.36 -8.28
C TYR A 324 17.23 9.50 -9.22
N THR A 325 15.96 9.90 -9.09
CA THR A 325 15.32 10.87 -9.98
C THR A 325 15.41 12.32 -9.50
N ALA A 326 15.36 12.52 -8.17
CA ALA A 326 15.07 13.78 -7.50
C ALA A 326 13.77 14.49 -7.97
N THR A 327 12.81 13.74 -8.53
CA THR A 327 11.46 14.25 -8.85
C THR A 327 10.51 14.26 -7.65
N SER A 328 10.86 13.48 -6.61
CA SER A 328 10.02 13.12 -5.47
C SER A 328 10.88 12.91 -4.22
N MET A 329 10.27 13.02 -3.05
CA MET A 329 10.81 12.56 -1.77
C MET A 329 9.77 11.77 -1.00
N LEU A 330 10.20 10.64 -0.45
CA LEU A 330 9.46 9.78 0.44
C LEU A 330 9.81 10.13 1.89
N THR A 331 8.82 10.40 2.73
CA THR A 331 9.03 10.68 4.17
C THR A 331 8.19 9.75 5.04
N VAL A 332 8.83 9.10 6.02
CA VAL A 332 8.18 8.34 7.08
C VAL A 332 8.16 9.16 8.36
N LEU A 333 6.96 9.41 8.87
CA LEU A 333 6.66 10.17 10.09
C LEU A 333 6.21 9.22 11.21
N THR A 334 6.36 9.67 12.46
CA THR A 334 6.11 8.87 13.67
C THR A 334 5.38 9.68 14.73
N PHE A 335 4.21 9.20 15.13
CA PHE A 335 3.36 9.87 16.13
C PHE A 335 3.01 8.90 17.25
N ASP A 336 3.52 9.16 18.46
CA ASP A 336 2.97 8.56 19.68
C ASP A 336 1.66 9.29 20.01
N LEU A 337 0.53 8.60 19.78
CA LEU A 337 -0.80 9.16 19.97
C LEU A 337 -1.15 9.43 21.43
N GLY A 338 -0.36 8.92 22.39
CA GLY A 338 -0.42 9.32 23.79
C GLY A 338 0.21 10.69 24.08
N LYS A 339 0.96 11.26 23.13
CA LYS A 339 1.57 12.61 23.22
C LYS A 339 0.82 13.62 22.35
N ASP A 340 1.13 14.90 22.53
CA ASP A 340 0.60 15.99 21.71
C ASP A 340 1.28 16.04 20.34
N LEU A 341 0.58 16.55 19.32
CA LEU A 341 1.01 16.49 17.94
C LEU A 341 2.26 17.35 17.68
N GLY A 342 3.33 16.72 17.18
CA GLY A 342 4.54 17.38 16.68
C GLY A 342 4.68 17.28 15.16
N THR A 343 5.90 17.43 14.63
CA THR A 343 6.22 17.24 13.20
C THR A 343 6.51 15.78 12.83
N GLY A 344 6.64 14.88 13.80
CA GLY A 344 6.68 13.43 13.58
C GLY A 344 8.05 12.80 13.32
N ASP A 345 9.15 13.38 13.84
CA ASP A 345 10.51 12.85 13.75
C ASP A 345 10.91 12.24 12.37
N PRO A 346 10.80 13.02 11.27
CA PRO A 346 10.88 12.50 9.90
C PRO A 346 12.18 11.78 9.54
N VAL A 347 12.06 10.68 8.79
CA VAL A 347 13.11 10.14 7.92
C VAL A 347 12.70 10.36 6.48
N THR A 348 13.56 11.03 5.70
CA THR A 348 13.27 11.36 4.30
C THR A 348 14.30 10.73 3.36
N ILE A 349 13.81 10.14 2.27
CA ILE A 349 14.62 9.60 1.18
C ILE A 349 14.23 10.33 -0.11
N VAL A 350 15.20 10.74 -0.94
CA VAL A 350 14.95 11.22 -2.31
C VAL A 350 14.72 10.03 -3.25
N ALA A 351 13.62 9.34 -2.97
CA ALA A 351 13.04 8.25 -3.70
C ALA A 351 11.56 8.57 -3.96
N ASP A 352 10.92 7.79 -4.82
CA ASP A 352 9.47 7.80 -4.93
C ASP A 352 8.83 6.68 -4.07
N GLY A 353 7.51 6.59 -4.09
CA GLY A 353 6.76 5.55 -3.39
C GLY A 353 5.26 5.65 -3.63
N ASP A 354 4.64 4.51 -3.90
CA ASP A 354 3.21 4.40 -4.20
C ASP A 354 2.50 3.37 -3.30
N THR A 355 3.24 2.38 -2.79
CA THR A 355 2.71 1.27 -1.99
C THR A 355 3.44 1.16 -0.64
N VAL A 356 2.70 0.97 0.45
CA VAL A 356 3.24 0.81 1.81
C VAL A 356 2.80 -0.52 2.41
N TYR A 357 3.72 -1.26 3.02
CA TYR A 357 3.48 -2.50 3.76
C TYR A 357 4.24 -2.44 5.08
N GLY A 358 3.81 -3.13 6.15
CA GLY A 358 4.59 -3.15 7.38
C GLY A 358 4.11 -4.12 8.45
N THR A 359 5.07 -4.81 9.07
CA THR A 359 4.94 -5.76 10.17
C THR A 359 5.07 -5.05 11.53
N GLY A 360 5.11 -5.81 12.63
CA GLY A 360 5.45 -5.27 13.96
C GLY A 360 6.90 -4.77 14.11
N GLU A 361 7.81 -5.09 13.18
CA GLU A 361 9.24 -4.74 13.27
C GLU A 361 9.77 -3.95 12.05
N HIS A 362 9.20 -4.14 10.86
CA HIS A 362 9.66 -3.52 9.63
C HIS A 362 8.54 -2.78 8.88
N LEU A 363 8.84 -1.61 8.32
CA LEU A 363 8.03 -0.94 7.30
C LEU A 363 8.74 -1.07 5.96
N TYR A 364 7.98 -1.35 4.91
CA TYR A 364 8.44 -1.37 3.52
C TYR A 364 7.65 -0.34 2.73
N VAL A 365 8.35 0.50 1.97
CA VAL A 365 7.73 1.31 0.92
C VAL A 365 8.24 0.82 -0.43
N ALA A 366 7.32 0.71 -1.38
CA ALA A 366 7.55 0.23 -2.72
C ALA A 366 7.15 1.28 -3.76
N ASP A 367 7.94 1.33 -4.83
CA ASP A 367 7.88 2.29 -5.92
C ASP A 367 8.00 1.50 -7.23
N ASP A 368 6.92 1.39 -8.00
CA ASP A 368 6.91 0.69 -9.30
C ASP A 368 6.81 1.63 -10.51
N HIS A 369 6.93 2.95 -10.26
CA HIS A 369 6.88 4.02 -11.25
C HIS A 369 5.59 4.05 -12.12
N VAL A 370 4.48 3.43 -11.67
CA VAL A 370 3.19 3.46 -12.39
C VAL A 370 2.23 4.49 -11.78
N VAL A 371 1.61 5.30 -12.63
CA VAL A 371 0.54 6.22 -12.21
C VAL A 371 -0.77 5.45 -12.07
N HIS A 372 -1.03 4.94 -10.87
CA HIS A 372 -2.26 4.23 -10.52
C HIS A 372 -3.46 5.20 -10.43
N GLY A 373 -4.04 5.58 -11.58
CA GLY A 373 -5.11 6.59 -11.63
C GLY A 373 -6.07 6.48 -12.83
N MET A 374 -7.37 6.66 -12.55
CA MET A 374 -8.54 6.70 -13.47
C MET A 374 -8.34 6.25 -14.93
N GLY A 375 -8.63 4.96 -15.17
CA GLY A 375 -8.99 4.46 -16.50
C GLY A 375 -7.81 4.24 -17.44
N ASP A 376 -6.88 3.37 -17.03
CA ASP A 376 -5.71 2.98 -17.83
C ASP A 376 -6.09 2.14 -19.07
N VAL A 377 -6.63 2.85 -20.07
CA VAL A 377 -6.99 2.34 -21.39
C VAL A 377 -6.08 3.00 -22.41
N ARG A 378 -4.76 2.71 -22.37
CA ARG A 378 -3.86 2.56 -23.54
C ARG A 378 -2.39 2.28 -23.16
N GLY A 379 -2.06 1.00 -23.06
CA GLY A 379 -0.94 0.39 -23.81
C GLY A 379 0.39 1.15 -23.92
N GLY A 380 0.86 1.79 -22.86
CA GLY A 380 2.17 2.43 -22.84
C GLY A 380 3.28 1.40 -22.97
N GLN A 381 4.19 1.56 -23.93
CA GLN A 381 5.39 0.73 -24.04
C GLN A 381 6.45 1.15 -23.02
N GLY A 382 6.17 0.86 -21.74
CA GLY A 382 7.19 0.79 -20.71
C GLY A 382 8.14 -0.40 -20.94
N GLY A 383 9.20 -0.47 -20.13
CA GLY A 383 10.01 -1.68 -19.99
C GLY A 383 9.22 -2.81 -19.29
N PRO A 384 9.89 -3.89 -18.83
CA PRO A 384 9.22 -4.99 -18.13
C PRO A 384 8.59 -4.62 -16.77
N GLY A 385 8.66 -3.36 -16.33
CA GLY A 385 8.43 -2.91 -14.97
C GLY A 385 9.64 -3.21 -14.07
N ARG A 386 9.83 -2.40 -13.03
CA ARG A 386 10.72 -2.71 -11.90
C ARG A 386 10.20 -1.98 -10.67
N THR A 387 10.06 -2.70 -9.57
CA THR A 387 9.70 -2.16 -8.26
C THR A 387 10.97 -1.97 -7.43
N GLU A 388 11.27 -0.74 -7.00
CA GLU A 388 12.23 -0.49 -5.93
C GLU A 388 11.56 -0.64 -4.56
N LEU A 389 12.34 -1.01 -3.55
CA LEU A 389 11.89 -1.39 -2.22
C LEU A 389 12.80 -0.78 -1.15
N TYR A 390 12.21 -0.08 -0.18
CA TYR A 390 12.90 0.60 0.92
C TYR A 390 12.43 0.04 2.26
N GLN A 391 13.32 -0.62 3.01
CA GLN A 391 13.04 -1.20 4.33
C GLN A 391 13.47 -0.26 5.46
N PHE A 392 12.55 0.02 6.37
CA PHE A 392 12.78 0.73 7.62
C PHE A 392 12.58 -0.21 8.82
N ASP A 393 13.48 -0.16 9.79
CA ASP A 393 13.26 -0.70 11.13
C ASP A 393 12.32 0.26 11.88
N ILE A 394 11.21 -0.28 12.37
CA ILE A 394 10.19 0.44 13.14
C ILE A 394 9.94 -0.17 14.52
N SER A 395 10.74 -1.16 14.93
CA SER A 395 10.59 -1.94 16.17
C SER A 395 10.63 -1.10 17.45
N GLY A 396 11.31 0.05 17.42
CA GLY A 396 11.38 1.02 18.52
C GLY A 396 10.41 2.19 18.33
N ALA A 397 9.75 2.62 19.42
CA ALA A 397 8.73 3.69 19.45
C ALA A 397 9.20 5.14 19.10
N GLY A 398 10.41 5.32 18.55
CA GLY A 398 10.96 6.62 18.13
C GLY A 398 11.18 6.70 16.62
N LYS A 399 11.92 7.73 16.15
CA LYS A 399 12.35 7.91 14.76
C LYS A 399 12.75 6.57 14.10
N PRO A 400 12.18 6.21 12.94
CA PRO A 400 12.49 4.95 12.29
C PRO A 400 13.93 4.97 11.74
N VAL A 401 14.45 3.83 11.32
CA VAL A 401 15.78 3.76 10.71
C VAL A 401 15.66 3.06 9.36
N HIS A 402 16.04 3.73 8.27
CA HIS A 402 16.20 3.03 7.01
C HIS A 402 17.35 2.02 7.12
N VAL A 403 17.10 0.74 6.85
CA VAL A 403 18.05 -0.35 7.08
C VAL A 403 18.48 -1.12 5.84
N ALA A 404 17.68 -1.19 4.78
CA ALA A 404 18.08 -1.84 3.54
C ALA A 404 17.19 -1.45 2.34
N SER A 405 17.77 -1.46 1.14
CA SER A 405 17.03 -1.27 -0.11
C SER A 405 17.30 -2.39 -1.11
N GLY A 406 16.43 -2.55 -2.11
CA GLY A 406 16.63 -3.42 -3.26
C GLY A 406 15.50 -3.24 -4.27
N GLY A 407 15.36 -4.16 -5.22
CA GLY A 407 14.27 -4.12 -6.19
C GLY A 407 14.04 -5.43 -6.91
N VAL A 408 12.89 -5.55 -7.56
CA VAL A 408 12.42 -6.74 -8.29
C VAL A 408 11.86 -6.35 -9.66
N ASP A 409 11.96 -7.23 -10.66
CA ASP A 409 11.31 -6.98 -11.95
C ASP A 409 9.78 -6.91 -11.79
N GLY A 410 9.13 -6.03 -12.56
CA GLY A 410 7.68 -5.92 -12.66
C GLY A 410 7.08 -4.78 -11.84
N THR A 411 5.75 -4.78 -11.78
CA THR A 411 4.91 -3.85 -11.01
C THR A 411 4.09 -4.64 -10.00
N LEU A 412 3.71 -4.00 -8.90
CA LEU A 412 2.86 -4.59 -7.87
C LEU A 412 1.39 -4.56 -8.31
N LEU A 413 0.51 -5.16 -7.49
CA LEU A 413 -0.92 -4.84 -7.52
C LEU A 413 -1.30 -3.81 -6.43
N ASN A 414 -0.64 -3.85 -5.26
CA ASN A 414 -0.82 -3.00 -4.07
C ASN A 414 -0.03 -3.55 -2.86
N GLN A 415 -0.28 -3.00 -1.66
CA GLN A 415 0.41 -3.33 -0.39
C GLN A 415 0.58 -4.81 -0.06
N TYR A 416 -0.46 -5.63 -0.18
CA TYR A 416 -0.34 -7.04 0.20
C TYR A 416 0.12 -7.95 -0.96
N SER A 417 0.61 -7.35 -2.06
CA SER A 417 1.53 -8.02 -2.99
C SER A 417 2.88 -8.33 -2.31
N LEU A 418 3.18 -7.63 -1.22
CA LEU A 418 4.27 -7.89 -0.30
C LEU A 418 3.78 -8.73 0.90
N SER A 419 4.63 -9.60 1.45
CA SER A 419 4.48 -10.17 2.79
C SER A 419 5.80 -10.75 3.29
N GLU A 420 6.19 -10.43 4.53
CA GLU A 420 7.33 -10.98 5.24
C GLU A 420 6.97 -12.32 5.92
N HIS A 421 7.90 -13.27 5.93
CA HIS A 421 7.79 -14.52 6.70
C HIS A 421 9.20 -15.04 7.04
N ASP A 422 9.44 -15.40 8.30
CA ASP A 422 10.75 -15.86 8.80
C ASP A 422 11.94 -15.00 8.31
N GLY A 423 11.78 -13.66 8.35
CA GLY A 423 12.80 -12.70 7.92
C GLY A 423 13.05 -12.61 6.41
N HIS A 424 12.13 -13.14 5.59
CA HIS A 424 12.15 -13.07 4.13
C HIS A 424 10.98 -12.24 3.61
N LEU A 425 11.25 -11.17 2.87
CA LEU A 425 10.22 -10.41 2.16
C LEU A 425 9.85 -11.14 0.86
N ARG A 426 8.56 -11.37 0.64
CA ARG A 426 8.03 -12.06 -0.53
C ARG A 426 7.23 -11.05 -1.34
N VAL A 427 7.54 -10.91 -2.63
CA VAL A 427 7.02 -9.83 -3.47
C VAL A 427 6.46 -10.43 -4.76
N ALA A 428 5.15 -10.29 -4.95
CA ALA A 428 4.45 -10.72 -6.15
C ALA A 428 4.34 -9.55 -7.14
N THR A 429 4.77 -9.76 -8.39
CA THR A 429 4.73 -8.73 -9.43
C THR A 429 4.21 -9.27 -10.76
N THR A 430 3.64 -8.39 -11.59
CA THR A 430 3.45 -8.64 -13.02
C THR A 430 4.59 -7.99 -13.80
N THR A 431 5.23 -8.74 -14.69
CA THR A 431 6.22 -8.19 -15.64
C THR A 431 5.64 -8.05 -17.03
N ALA A 432 5.98 -6.93 -17.71
CA ALA A 432 5.59 -6.56 -19.07
C ALA A 432 4.06 -6.47 -19.34
N ALA A 433 3.71 -5.99 -20.54
CA ALA A 433 2.33 -5.79 -20.97
C ALA A 433 1.99 -6.60 -22.24
N GLY A 434 0.73 -7.00 -22.37
CA GLY A 434 0.24 -7.77 -23.52
C GLY A 434 0.69 -9.24 -23.51
N GLU A 435 0.89 -9.84 -24.68
CA GLU A 435 1.09 -11.30 -24.78
C GLU A 435 2.44 -11.81 -24.24
N GLY A 436 3.35 -10.91 -23.91
CA GLY A 436 4.60 -11.21 -23.20
C GLY A 436 4.54 -11.00 -21.69
N SER A 437 3.38 -10.66 -21.11
CA SER A 437 3.27 -10.49 -19.67
C SER A 437 3.41 -11.83 -18.93
N GLN A 438 3.94 -11.78 -17.72
CA GLN A 438 3.91 -12.92 -16.79
C GLN A 438 4.02 -12.42 -15.36
N SER A 439 3.31 -13.09 -14.46
CA SER A 439 3.35 -12.85 -13.03
C SER A 439 4.39 -13.75 -12.36
N ARG A 440 4.95 -13.28 -11.24
CA ARG A 440 6.04 -13.96 -10.51
C ARG A 440 5.94 -13.68 -9.00
N ILE A 441 6.55 -14.53 -8.18
CA ILE A 441 6.88 -14.22 -6.78
C ILE A 441 8.39 -14.28 -6.60
N THR A 442 8.98 -13.16 -6.17
CA THR A 442 10.40 -13.05 -5.83
C THR A 442 10.53 -13.08 -4.31
N VAL A 443 11.48 -13.87 -3.79
CA VAL A 443 11.77 -13.95 -2.35
C VAL A 443 13.09 -13.27 -2.08
N LEU A 444 13.09 -12.26 -1.21
CA LEU A 444 14.22 -11.44 -0.82
C LEU A 444 14.61 -11.68 0.64
N ARG A 445 15.87 -11.46 0.99
CA ARG A 445 16.37 -11.42 2.36
C ARG A 445 17.37 -10.28 2.52
N ARG A 446 17.31 -9.56 3.65
CA ARG A 446 18.31 -8.54 4.00
C ARG A 446 19.69 -9.18 4.20
N ASP A 447 20.71 -8.62 3.55
CA ASP A 447 22.14 -8.91 3.70
C ASP A 447 22.87 -7.57 3.86
N GLY A 448 23.19 -7.19 5.10
CA GLY A 448 23.62 -5.83 5.42
C GLY A 448 22.52 -4.80 5.10
N ASN A 449 22.82 -3.89 4.18
CA ASN A 449 21.95 -2.82 3.69
C ASN A 449 21.26 -3.14 2.34
N VAL A 450 21.33 -4.39 1.87
CA VAL A 450 20.75 -4.82 0.59
C VAL A 450 19.64 -5.86 0.80
N LEU A 451 18.48 -5.66 0.18
CA LEU A 451 17.44 -6.68 0.01
C LEU A 451 17.81 -7.57 -1.19
N GLY A 452 18.51 -8.68 -0.94
CA GLY A 452 18.99 -9.58 -1.98
C GLY A 452 18.02 -10.71 -2.29
N GLN A 453 17.78 -10.99 -3.57
CA GLN A 453 16.99 -12.15 -4.01
C GLN A 453 17.65 -13.46 -3.56
N VAL A 454 16.84 -14.34 -2.95
CA VAL A 454 17.22 -15.71 -2.57
C VAL A 454 16.43 -16.78 -3.33
N GLY A 455 15.22 -16.46 -3.80
CA GLY A 455 14.35 -17.37 -4.56
C GLY A 455 13.45 -16.62 -5.55
N LEU A 456 12.95 -17.34 -6.55
CA LEU A 456 12.03 -16.83 -7.58
C LEU A 456 11.18 -17.97 -8.13
N VAL A 457 9.90 -17.70 -8.36
CA VAL A 457 9.01 -18.49 -9.22
C VAL A 457 8.33 -17.55 -10.21
N ASP A 458 8.42 -17.87 -11.50
CA ASP A 458 7.91 -17.09 -12.62
C ASP A 458 6.93 -17.90 -13.49
N GLY A 459 6.51 -17.36 -14.64
CA GLY A 459 5.59 -18.04 -15.56
C GLY A 459 4.15 -18.19 -15.06
N LEU A 460 3.73 -17.48 -14.01
CA LEU A 460 2.34 -17.47 -13.54
C LEU A 460 1.51 -16.60 -14.50
N GLY A 461 0.37 -17.08 -14.99
CA GLY A 461 -0.55 -16.28 -15.82
C GLY A 461 0.12 -15.66 -17.05
N VAL A 462 0.74 -16.46 -17.92
CA VAL A 462 1.43 -15.96 -19.12
C VAL A 462 0.44 -15.30 -20.08
N GLY A 463 0.67 -14.01 -20.36
CA GLY A 463 -0.23 -13.14 -21.12
C GLY A 463 -1.38 -12.54 -20.28
N GLU A 464 -1.34 -12.69 -18.95
CA GLU A 464 -2.31 -12.16 -17.97
C GLU A 464 -1.60 -11.22 -16.96
N ARG A 465 -2.34 -10.67 -16.00
CA ARG A 465 -1.80 -9.94 -14.83
C ARG A 465 -2.32 -10.51 -13.52
N ILE A 466 -1.63 -10.24 -12.41
CA ILE A 466 -2.15 -10.47 -11.06
C ILE A 466 -3.46 -9.68 -10.88
N TYR A 467 -4.52 -10.37 -10.46
CA TYR A 467 -5.80 -9.82 -10.00
C TYR A 467 -5.99 -10.01 -8.49
N ALA A 468 -5.42 -11.10 -7.93
CA ALA A 468 -5.17 -11.26 -6.50
C ALA A 468 -3.83 -11.92 -6.25
N VAL A 469 -3.32 -11.70 -5.06
CA VAL A 469 -2.47 -12.66 -4.35
C VAL A 469 -3.10 -12.91 -2.98
N ARG A 470 -2.58 -13.83 -2.17
CA ARG A 470 -2.61 -13.80 -0.69
C ARG A 470 -1.59 -14.78 -0.12
N TYR A 471 -0.88 -14.36 0.92
CA TYR A 471 0.09 -15.19 1.63
C TYR A 471 -0.53 -15.75 2.92
N PHE A 472 -0.22 -17.02 3.23
CA PHE A 472 -0.63 -17.73 4.43
C PHE A 472 0.47 -18.69 4.87
N GLY A 473 1.25 -18.29 5.88
CA GLY A 473 2.45 -19.04 6.28
C GLY A 473 3.35 -19.36 5.07
N ASP A 474 3.68 -20.63 4.89
CA ASP A 474 4.49 -21.16 3.78
C ASP A 474 3.82 -21.14 2.38
N THR A 475 2.58 -20.67 2.21
CA THR A 475 1.86 -20.75 0.92
C THR A 475 1.43 -19.38 0.41
N ALA A 476 1.53 -19.16 -0.91
CA ALA A 476 0.85 -18.06 -1.59
C ALA A 476 -0.20 -18.57 -2.57
N TYR A 477 -1.30 -17.84 -2.68
CA TYR A 477 -2.33 -18.00 -3.69
C TYR A 477 -2.20 -16.83 -4.65
N VAL A 478 -2.24 -17.08 -5.97
CA VAL A 478 -2.16 -16.02 -6.98
C VAL A 478 -3.27 -16.24 -7.99
N VAL A 479 -3.99 -15.18 -8.32
CA VAL A 479 -5.18 -15.15 -9.20
C VAL A 479 -4.79 -14.28 -10.38
N THR A 480 -4.91 -14.77 -11.60
CA THR A 480 -4.53 -14.04 -12.81
C THR A 480 -5.63 -14.09 -13.85
N PHE A 481 -5.90 -12.96 -14.53
CA PHE A 481 -7.06 -12.89 -15.41
C PHE A 481 -6.75 -12.24 -16.76
N ARG A 482 -7.14 -12.94 -17.83
CA ARG A 482 -7.40 -12.37 -19.16
C ARG A 482 -8.82 -12.71 -19.66
N GLN A 483 -9.33 -13.92 -19.38
CA GLN A 483 -10.71 -14.35 -19.70
C GLN A 483 -11.28 -15.44 -18.77
N THR A 484 -10.45 -16.31 -18.19
CA THR A 484 -10.82 -17.35 -17.19
C THR A 484 -9.64 -17.57 -16.27
N ASP A 485 -9.87 -17.53 -14.97
CA ASP A 485 -8.81 -17.32 -13.97
C ASP A 485 -8.22 -18.63 -13.41
N PRO A 486 -6.91 -18.89 -13.58
CA PRO A 486 -6.17 -19.81 -12.74
C PRO A 486 -5.84 -19.22 -11.36
N LEU A 487 -6.58 -19.67 -10.33
CA LEU A 487 -6.12 -19.61 -8.94
C LEU A 487 -4.93 -20.57 -8.76
N TYR A 488 -3.72 -20.05 -8.89
CA TYR A 488 -2.48 -20.74 -8.58
C TYR A 488 -2.30 -20.94 -7.08
N THR A 489 -1.66 -22.04 -6.71
CA THR A 489 -1.19 -22.32 -5.35
C THR A 489 0.32 -22.55 -5.41
N VAL A 490 1.07 -21.76 -4.62
CA VAL A 490 2.53 -21.67 -4.66
C VAL A 490 3.10 -21.99 -3.28
N ASP A 491 3.95 -23.00 -3.21
CA ASP A 491 4.66 -23.41 -2.01
C ASP A 491 5.97 -22.63 -1.89
N LEU A 492 6.12 -21.92 -0.77
CA LEU A 492 7.22 -21.04 -0.40
C LEU A 492 7.99 -21.53 0.85
N SER A 493 7.70 -22.74 1.36
CA SER A 493 8.33 -23.35 2.55
C SER A 493 9.86 -23.52 2.45
N ASP A 494 10.38 -23.53 1.23
CA ASP A 494 11.80 -23.34 0.93
C ASP A 494 11.97 -21.97 0.24
N PRO A 495 12.37 -20.91 0.96
CA PRO A 495 12.47 -19.57 0.38
C PRO A 495 13.53 -19.45 -0.72
N ALA A 496 14.42 -20.42 -0.87
CA ALA A 496 15.38 -20.50 -1.97
C ALA A 496 14.86 -21.32 -3.17
N ARG A 497 13.76 -22.07 -3.02
CA ARG A 497 13.15 -22.92 -4.07
C ARG A 497 11.61 -22.87 -4.03
N PRO A 498 11.00 -21.67 -4.16
CA PRO A 498 9.56 -21.53 -4.31
C PRO A 498 9.07 -22.24 -5.58
N LYS A 499 7.84 -22.75 -5.58
CA LYS A 499 7.30 -23.56 -6.70
C LYS A 499 5.78 -23.52 -6.79
N VAL A 500 5.24 -23.57 -8.00
CA VAL A 500 3.81 -23.84 -8.21
C VAL A 500 3.51 -25.29 -7.83
N THR A 501 2.44 -25.51 -7.07
CA THR A 501 1.99 -26.84 -6.63
C THR A 501 0.55 -27.17 -7.03
N GLY A 502 -0.21 -26.17 -7.49
CA GLY A 502 -1.53 -26.36 -8.08
C GLY A 502 -2.02 -25.15 -8.87
N GLU A 503 -3.06 -25.38 -9.68
CA GLU A 503 -3.71 -24.41 -10.54
C GLU A 503 -5.19 -24.78 -10.66
N LEU A 504 -6.09 -23.92 -10.18
CA LEU A 504 -7.54 -24.10 -10.27
C LEU A 504 -8.12 -23.07 -11.26
N LYS A 505 -8.44 -23.51 -12.48
CA LYS A 505 -9.15 -22.67 -13.45
C LYS A 505 -10.64 -22.57 -13.13
N ILE A 506 -11.14 -21.34 -13.00
CA ILE A 506 -12.56 -21.01 -12.84
C ILE A 506 -13.02 -19.97 -13.87
N THR A 507 -14.34 -19.83 -14.01
CA THR A 507 -14.95 -18.61 -14.53
C THR A 507 -14.98 -17.55 -13.43
N GLY A 508 -14.98 -16.28 -13.85
CA GLY A 508 -14.81 -15.15 -12.95
C GLY A 508 -13.37 -14.97 -12.47
N TYR A 509 -13.16 -14.03 -11.56
CA TYR A 509 -11.92 -13.79 -10.82
C TYR A 509 -12.22 -13.40 -9.36
N SER A 510 -11.24 -13.48 -8.47
CA SER A 510 -11.34 -12.94 -7.11
C SER A 510 -10.58 -11.62 -7.01
N ALA A 511 -11.25 -10.51 -6.69
CA ALA A 511 -10.65 -9.21 -6.37
C ALA A 511 -10.33 -9.04 -4.87
N TYR A 512 -10.64 -10.05 -4.06
CA TYR A 512 -10.20 -10.17 -2.68
C TYR A 512 -10.17 -11.63 -2.24
N LEU A 513 -9.21 -12.01 -1.41
CA LEU A 513 -9.07 -13.35 -0.82
C LEU A 513 -8.99 -13.21 0.70
N HIS A 514 -9.63 -14.09 1.48
CA HIS A 514 -9.69 -14.03 2.96
C HIS A 514 -9.66 -15.44 3.58
N PRO A 515 -8.91 -15.70 4.67
CA PRO A 515 -8.88 -17.01 5.32
C PRO A 515 -10.22 -17.33 5.98
N ALA A 516 -10.73 -18.55 5.79
CA ALA A 516 -11.92 -19.05 6.48
C ALA A 516 -11.57 -20.07 7.60
N GLY A 517 -10.30 -20.12 8.00
CA GLY A 517 -9.75 -21.14 8.91
C GLY A 517 -9.66 -22.53 8.28
N GLU A 518 -9.08 -23.49 9.01
CA GLU A 518 -9.12 -24.94 8.70
C GLU A 518 -8.69 -25.38 7.27
N GLY A 519 -7.85 -24.59 6.58
CA GLY A 519 -7.52 -24.86 5.17
C GLY A 519 -8.70 -24.56 4.23
N ARG A 520 -9.44 -23.48 4.51
CA ARG A 520 -10.48 -22.91 3.65
C ARG A 520 -10.18 -21.44 3.35
N LEU A 521 -10.55 -21.01 2.15
CA LEU A 521 -10.32 -19.66 1.62
C LEU A 521 -11.64 -19.11 1.08
N ILE A 522 -12.04 -17.91 1.49
CA ILE A 522 -13.11 -17.14 0.87
C ILE A 522 -12.47 -16.28 -0.24
N GLY A 523 -13.08 -16.26 -1.42
CA GLY A 523 -12.75 -15.30 -2.48
C GLY A 523 -13.95 -14.41 -2.78
N VAL A 524 -13.75 -13.11 -2.82
CA VAL A 524 -14.75 -12.11 -3.24
C VAL A 524 -14.29 -11.50 -4.56
N GLY A 525 -15.19 -11.24 -5.50
CA GLY A 525 -14.84 -10.75 -6.83
C GLY A 525 -16.04 -10.78 -7.78
N GLN A 526 -15.82 -11.22 -9.02
CA GLN A 526 -16.80 -11.16 -10.10
C GLN A 526 -16.89 -12.51 -10.83
N GLU A 527 -18.10 -13.00 -11.11
CA GLU A 527 -18.32 -14.10 -12.05
C GLU A 527 -18.25 -13.57 -13.50
N ALA A 528 -17.91 -14.42 -14.47
CA ALA A 528 -17.86 -14.06 -15.88
C ALA A 528 -18.39 -15.19 -16.79
N ASP A 529 -18.99 -14.81 -17.93
CA ASP A 529 -19.34 -15.79 -18.97
C ASP A 529 -18.09 -16.29 -19.72
N SER A 530 -18.25 -17.35 -20.51
CA SER A 530 -17.14 -18.04 -21.20
C SER A 530 -16.38 -17.21 -22.25
N ASN A 531 -16.72 -15.93 -22.42
CA ASN A 531 -16.00 -14.98 -23.27
C ASN A 531 -15.14 -14.00 -22.44
N GLY A 532 -15.11 -14.15 -21.10
CA GLY A 532 -14.47 -13.24 -20.16
C GLY A 532 -15.32 -12.02 -19.80
N ARG A 533 -16.61 -11.99 -20.17
CA ARG A 533 -17.50 -10.87 -19.85
C ARG A 533 -18.10 -11.06 -18.45
N VAL A 534 -17.74 -10.16 -17.53
CA VAL A 534 -18.27 -10.09 -16.17
C VAL A 534 -19.80 -10.09 -16.14
N THR A 535 -20.37 -10.88 -15.22
CA THR A 535 -21.82 -11.03 -15.01
C THR A 535 -22.33 -10.50 -13.67
N GLY A 536 -21.46 -10.34 -12.66
CA GLY A 536 -21.82 -9.75 -11.37
C GLY A 536 -21.04 -10.33 -10.18
N ALA A 537 -21.17 -9.68 -9.03
CA ALA A 537 -20.38 -9.98 -7.84
C ALA A 537 -20.53 -11.44 -7.38
N GLN A 538 -19.42 -12.00 -6.92
CA GLN A 538 -19.29 -13.40 -6.53
C GLN A 538 -18.58 -13.52 -5.16
N ILE A 539 -19.09 -14.43 -4.32
CA ILE A 539 -18.41 -14.94 -3.14
C ILE A 539 -18.20 -16.44 -3.35
N SER A 540 -16.95 -16.90 -3.28
CA SER A 540 -16.53 -18.30 -3.44
C SER A 540 -15.96 -18.83 -2.13
N LEU A 541 -16.10 -20.13 -1.91
CA LEU A 541 -15.35 -20.87 -0.89
C LEU A 541 -14.44 -21.88 -1.59
N PHE A 542 -13.19 -21.99 -1.17
CA PHE A 542 -12.23 -22.98 -1.67
C PHE A 542 -11.70 -23.85 -0.53
N ASP A 543 -11.52 -25.14 -0.80
CA ASP A 543 -10.68 -26.07 -0.02
C ASP A 543 -9.22 -25.85 -0.44
N THR A 544 -8.36 -25.55 0.53
CA THR A 544 -6.92 -25.36 0.37
C THR A 544 -6.09 -26.37 1.18
N THR A 545 -6.71 -27.44 1.71
CA THR A 545 -6.03 -28.54 2.43
C THR A 545 -5.12 -29.41 1.54
N LYS A 546 -5.07 -29.14 0.23
CA LYS A 546 -4.34 -29.90 -0.79
C LYS A 546 -3.58 -28.91 -1.69
N PRO A 547 -2.46 -29.33 -2.32
CA PRO A 547 -1.63 -28.43 -3.12
C PRO A 547 -2.32 -27.79 -4.35
N GLY A 548 -3.44 -28.35 -4.80
CA GLY A 548 -4.36 -27.67 -5.72
C GLY A 548 -5.66 -27.35 -5.00
N ALA A 549 -6.00 -26.07 -4.92
CA ALA A 549 -7.26 -25.59 -4.37
C ALA A 549 -8.48 -26.12 -5.15
N THR A 550 -9.65 -26.23 -4.52
CA THR A 550 -10.91 -26.59 -5.22
C THR A 550 -12.10 -25.77 -4.73
N ARG A 551 -12.94 -25.25 -5.64
CA ARG A 551 -14.14 -24.45 -5.30
C ARG A 551 -15.21 -25.35 -4.66
N LEU A 552 -15.44 -25.15 -3.36
CA LEU A 552 -16.44 -25.84 -2.54
C LEU A 552 -17.84 -25.24 -2.70
N ALA A 553 -17.92 -23.91 -2.71
CA ALA A 553 -19.18 -23.16 -2.76
C ALA A 553 -19.05 -21.90 -3.63
N GLN A 554 -20.20 -21.39 -4.06
CA GLN A 554 -20.33 -20.14 -4.79
C GLN A 554 -21.66 -19.49 -4.45
N TYR A 555 -21.64 -18.17 -4.28
CA TYR A 555 -22.78 -17.27 -4.27
C TYR A 555 -22.53 -16.21 -5.36
N HIS A 556 -23.50 -15.94 -6.24
CA HIS A 556 -23.36 -15.00 -7.36
C HIS A 556 -24.59 -14.10 -7.42
N LEU A 557 -24.36 -12.79 -7.59
CA LEU A 557 -25.38 -11.75 -7.69
C LEU A 557 -25.26 -11.04 -9.05
N GLU A 558 -26.18 -11.36 -9.96
CA GLU A 558 -26.16 -10.83 -11.32
C GLU A 558 -26.24 -9.28 -11.35
N ASN A 559 -25.40 -8.67 -12.20
CA ASN A 559 -25.32 -7.23 -12.47
C ASN A 559 -24.93 -6.37 -11.24
N SER A 560 -24.22 -6.94 -10.27
CA SER A 560 -23.75 -6.24 -9.06
C SER A 560 -22.22 -6.18 -8.94
N TRP A 561 -21.73 -5.32 -8.05
CA TRP A 561 -20.31 -5.17 -7.66
C TRP A 561 -20.22 -4.90 -6.15
N THR A 562 -19.06 -5.13 -5.53
CA THR A 562 -18.86 -4.87 -4.10
C THR A 562 -17.68 -3.96 -3.81
N GLU A 563 -17.83 -3.09 -2.80
CA GLU A 563 -16.72 -2.27 -2.31
C GLU A 563 -15.58 -3.14 -1.76
N ALA A 564 -15.86 -4.38 -1.33
CA ALA A 564 -14.84 -5.35 -0.91
C ALA A 564 -13.91 -5.82 -2.03
N GLU A 565 -14.21 -5.52 -3.30
CA GLU A 565 -13.23 -5.62 -4.40
C GLU A 565 -12.20 -4.48 -4.31
N ALA A 566 -12.68 -3.25 -4.04
CA ALA A 566 -11.91 -2.01 -4.05
C ALA A 566 -11.25 -1.64 -2.70
N ASP A 567 -11.70 -2.25 -1.61
CA ASP A 567 -11.36 -1.86 -0.24
C ASP A 567 -11.60 -3.07 0.68
N PRO A 568 -10.56 -3.86 1.00
CA PRO A 568 -10.67 -5.01 1.90
C PRO A 568 -11.22 -4.72 3.30
N HIS A 569 -11.17 -3.47 3.79
CA HIS A 569 -11.77 -3.12 5.08
C HIS A 569 -13.31 -3.10 5.01
N ALA A 570 -13.88 -3.03 3.81
CA ALA A 570 -15.33 -3.14 3.57
C ALA A 570 -15.87 -4.57 3.74
N PHE A 571 -15.00 -5.60 3.80
CA PHE A 571 -15.37 -6.98 4.04
C PHE A 571 -15.29 -7.36 5.53
N LEU A 572 -16.34 -8.00 6.04
CA LEU A 572 -16.37 -8.59 7.38
C LEU A 572 -16.64 -10.10 7.30
N TYR A 573 -15.83 -10.88 7.99
CA TYR A 573 -16.12 -12.29 8.33
C TYR A 573 -16.04 -12.46 9.85
N TRP A 574 -17.09 -13.05 10.42
CA TRP A 574 -17.21 -13.36 11.85
C TRP A 574 -17.26 -14.89 12.03
N PRO A 575 -16.13 -15.55 12.33
CA PRO A 575 -16.00 -17.00 12.25
C PRO A 575 -16.93 -17.74 13.23
N ASP A 576 -17.10 -17.21 14.45
CA ASP A 576 -17.87 -17.85 15.53
C ASP A 576 -19.36 -18.07 15.21
N LYS A 577 -19.95 -17.25 14.34
CA LYS A 577 -21.30 -17.48 13.80
C LYS A 577 -21.29 -17.86 12.31
N GLY A 578 -20.11 -17.96 11.71
CA GLY A 578 -19.90 -18.17 10.27
C GLY A 578 -20.45 -17.04 9.39
N LEU A 579 -20.56 -15.82 9.92
CA LEU A 579 -21.26 -14.72 9.26
C LEU A 579 -20.32 -13.95 8.32
N LEU A 580 -20.73 -13.69 7.08
CA LEU A 580 -20.05 -12.78 6.16
C LEU A 580 -20.97 -11.58 5.93
N VAL A 581 -20.41 -10.37 5.93
CA VAL A 581 -21.13 -9.14 5.55
C VAL A 581 -20.37 -8.47 4.42
N VAL A 582 -21.04 -8.31 3.27
CA VAL A 582 -20.43 -7.86 2.01
C VAL A 582 -21.28 -6.72 1.40
N PRO A 583 -20.75 -5.50 1.26
CA PRO A 583 -21.50 -4.36 0.75
C PRO A 583 -21.59 -4.42 -0.78
N VAL A 584 -22.79 -4.71 -1.30
CA VAL A 584 -23.07 -4.89 -2.74
C VAL A 584 -23.92 -3.75 -3.29
N ASN A 585 -23.61 -3.36 -4.52
CA ASN A 585 -24.29 -2.34 -5.29
C ASN A 585 -24.63 -2.90 -6.68
N GLY A 586 -25.69 -2.40 -7.30
CA GLY A 586 -26.26 -2.98 -8.53
C GLY A 586 -27.12 -4.22 -8.29
N GLY A 587 -27.51 -4.87 -9.39
CA GLY A 587 -28.36 -6.05 -9.39
C GLY A 587 -29.76 -5.85 -8.82
N SER A 588 -30.38 -6.97 -8.45
CA SER A 588 -31.70 -7.04 -7.81
C SER A 588 -31.58 -7.91 -6.56
N VAL A 589 -30.99 -7.37 -5.48
CA VAL A 589 -30.78 -8.16 -4.26
C VAL A 589 -32.14 -8.39 -3.58
N ALA A 590 -32.51 -9.66 -3.40
CA ALA A 590 -33.81 -10.04 -2.87
C ALA A 590 -33.80 -10.03 -1.33
N ILE A 591 -34.67 -9.24 -0.72
CA ILE A 591 -34.90 -9.27 0.73
C ILE A 591 -35.66 -10.55 1.09
N THR A 592 -35.19 -11.27 2.10
CA THR A 592 -35.90 -12.39 2.74
C THR A 592 -37.10 -11.87 3.56
N ASP A 593 -38.23 -12.57 3.49
CA ASP A 593 -39.49 -12.26 4.20
C ASP A 593 -40.18 -10.91 3.89
N GLY A 594 -40.23 -10.53 2.60
CA GLY A 594 -41.10 -9.47 2.09
C GLY A 594 -41.72 -9.78 0.71
N PRO A 595 -42.64 -8.94 0.20
CA PRO A 595 -42.81 -8.82 -1.25
C PRO A 595 -41.46 -8.40 -1.88
N PRO A 596 -41.13 -8.82 -3.11
CA PRO A 596 -39.80 -8.61 -3.69
C PRO A 596 -39.54 -7.16 -4.09
N GLU A 597 -39.24 -6.32 -3.10
CA GLU A 597 -38.62 -5.01 -3.27
C GLU A 597 -37.15 -5.26 -3.62
N GLN A 598 -36.80 -4.97 -4.88
CA GLN A 598 -35.45 -5.20 -5.40
C GLN A 598 -34.54 -4.07 -4.92
N VAL A 599 -33.62 -4.37 -3.99
CA VAL A 599 -32.66 -3.39 -3.54
C VAL A 599 -31.47 -3.36 -4.50
N ALA A 600 -31.14 -2.17 -4.98
CA ALA A 600 -29.99 -1.92 -5.86
C ALA A 600 -28.69 -1.59 -5.10
N ALA A 601 -28.72 -1.52 -3.76
CA ALA A 601 -27.54 -1.34 -2.90
C ALA A 601 -27.84 -1.72 -1.44
N GLY A 602 -26.95 -2.51 -0.81
CA GLY A 602 -27.09 -2.95 0.59
C GLY A 602 -25.93 -3.83 1.04
N ALA A 603 -25.83 -4.12 2.33
CA ALA A 603 -24.94 -5.16 2.84
C ALA A 603 -25.64 -6.52 2.77
N LEU A 604 -25.16 -7.38 1.88
CA LEU A 604 -25.51 -8.80 1.84
C LEU A 604 -24.95 -9.47 3.09
N VAL A 605 -25.82 -10.13 3.87
CA VAL A 605 -25.40 -10.97 4.99
C VAL A 605 -25.55 -12.44 4.59
N LEU A 606 -24.43 -13.15 4.52
CA LEU A 606 -24.38 -14.59 4.29
C LEU A 606 -23.97 -15.32 5.57
N LYS A 607 -24.42 -16.57 5.71
CA LYS A 607 -23.89 -17.53 6.66
C LYS A 607 -23.18 -18.66 5.91
N LEU A 608 -21.93 -18.91 6.28
CA LEU A 608 -21.15 -20.07 5.89
C LEU A 608 -21.49 -21.24 6.82
N ASP A 609 -22.34 -22.15 6.34
CA ASP A 609 -22.72 -23.38 7.03
C ASP A 609 -22.02 -24.57 6.36
N GLY A 610 -21.01 -25.12 7.04
CA GLY A 610 -20.10 -26.13 6.50
C GLY A 610 -19.41 -25.67 5.22
N ASN A 611 -19.87 -26.19 4.09
CA ASN A 611 -19.39 -25.86 2.74
C ASN A 611 -20.48 -25.21 1.88
N THR A 612 -21.40 -24.45 2.48
CA THR A 612 -22.49 -23.76 1.77
C THR A 612 -22.66 -22.32 2.26
N PHE A 613 -22.99 -21.41 1.35
CA PHE A 613 -23.45 -20.07 1.70
C PHE A 613 -24.98 -20.02 1.72
N GLN A 614 -25.56 -19.49 2.79
CA GLN A 614 -26.99 -19.24 2.95
C GLN A 614 -27.19 -17.74 3.15
N GLN A 615 -28.08 -17.09 2.38
CA GLN A 615 -28.40 -15.68 2.64
C GLN A 615 -29.25 -15.58 3.92
N VAL A 616 -28.81 -14.75 4.86
CA VAL A 616 -29.58 -14.40 6.07
C VAL A 616 -30.51 -13.23 5.75
N GLY A 617 -29.96 -12.17 5.14
CA GLY A 617 -30.72 -10.99 4.74
C GLY A 617 -29.87 -9.93 4.04
N VAL A 618 -30.43 -8.73 3.92
CA VAL A 618 -29.78 -7.55 3.33
C VAL A 618 -30.04 -6.35 4.24
N LEU A 619 -28.99 -5.66 4.69
CA LEU A 619 -29.11 -4.42 5.46
C LEU A 619 -28.96 -3.21 4.54
N THR A 620 -29.85 -2.23 4.64
CA THR A 620 -29.94 -1.10 3.70
C THR A 620 -29.93 0.23 4.45
N HIS A 621 -29.12 1.18 4.01
CA HIS A 621 -29.12 2.54 4.57
C HIS A 621 -29.97 3.47 3.69
N THR A 622 -30.79 4.32 4.29
CA THR A 622 -31.60 5.35 3.61
C THR A 622 -31.61 6.64 4.43
N SER A 623 -31.66 7.80 3.76
CA SER A 623 -31.95 9.08 4.44
C SER A 623 -32.52 10.13 3.48
N GLU A 624 -33.24 11.11 4.03
CA GLU A 624 -33.85 12.20 3.26
C GLU A 624 -32.81 13.03 2.50
N ARG A 625 -31.58 13.15 3.05
CA ARG A 625 -30.42 13.78 2.41
C ARG A 625 -30.09 13.16 1.05
N PHE A 626 -30.25 11.84 0.92
CA PHE A 626 -30.04 11.09 -0.32
C PHE A 626 -31.38 10.68 -0.97
N ALA A 627 -32.41 11.51 -0.81
CA ALA A 627 -33.76 11.33 -1.36
C ALA A 627 -34.42 9.97 -1.01
N ASN A 628 -34.02 9.36 0.12
CA ASN A 628 -34.39 8.02 0.56
C ASN A 628 -34.03 6.90 -0.45
N MET A 629 -33.03 7.13 -1.30
CA MET A 629 -32.41 6.05 -2.08
C MET A 629 -31.71 5.06 -1.16
N ALA A 630 -31.82 3.76 -1.46
CA ALA A 630 -31.10 2.72 -0.76
C ALA A 630 -29.59 2.80 -1.09
N MET A 631 -28.77 2.68 -0.05
CA MET A 631 -27.32 2.70 -0.12
C MET A 631 -26.75 1.46 0.59
N ALA A 632 -25.66 0.91 0.05
CA ALA A 632 -24.83 -0.01 0.80
C ALA A 632 -24.11 0.74 1.93
N PRO A 633 -23.96 0.14 3.13
CA PRO A 633 -22.99 0.62 4.10
C PRO A 633 -21.57 0.35 3.57
N ARG A 634 -20.61 1.19 3.96
CA ARG A 634 -19.20 1.06 3.56
C ARG A 634 -18.39 0.19 4.52
N ARG A 635 -18.86 0.04 5.77
CA ARG A 635 -18.26 -0.78 6.82
C ARG A 635 -19.32 -1.54 7.61
N ALA A 636 -18.91 -2.70 8.12
CA ALA A 636 -19.67 -3.55 9.02
C ALA A 636 -18.77 -4.00 10.18
N MET A 637 -19.30 -4.11 11.39
CA MET A 637 -18.59 -4.64 12.56
C MET A 637 -19.53 -5.34 13.53
N VAL A 638 -19.05 -6.42 14.16
CA VAL A 638 -19.72 -7.08 15.28
C VAL A 638 -19.29 -6.42 16.58
N ILE A 639 -20.25 -6.15 17.48
CA ILE A 639 -20.00 -5.70 18.85
C ILE A 639 -20.97 -6.45 19.78
N GLY A 640 -20.49 -7.50 20.45
CA GLY A 640 -21.32 -8.44 21.20
C GLY A 640 -22.32 -9.14 20.28
N ASP A 641 -23.60 -9.15 20.67
CA ASP A 641 -24.71 -9.68 19.86
C ASP A 641 -25.31 -8.64 18.90
N GLU A 642 -24.60 -7.53 18.61
CA GLU A 642 -25.02 -6.51 17.66
C GLU A 642 -24.15 -6.49 16.39
N LEU A 643 -24.79 -6.38 15.22
CA LEU A 643 -24.17 -6.03 13.96
C LEU A 643 -24.36 -4.53 13.70
N TRP A 644 -23.27 -3.78 13.68
CA TRP A 644 -23.22 -2.36 13.35
C TRP A 644 -22.80 -2.18 11.90
N THR A 645 -23.53 -1.37 11.12
CA THR A 645 -23.17 -1.00 9.74
C THR A 645 -23.20 0.52 9.57
N VAL A 646 -22.30 1.06 8.74
CA VAL A 646 -22.03 2.52 8.68
C VAL A 646 -21.97 3.03 7.22
N SER A 647 -22.59 4.18 6.95
CA SER A 647 -22.46 4.94 5.70
C SER A 647 -22.54 6.45 5.95
N GLU A 648 -22.37 7.27 4.90
CA GLU A 648 -22.59 8.72 4.92
C GLU A 648 -24.02 9.13 5.35
N ALA A 649 -24.98 8.20 5.31
CA ALA A 649 -26.35 8.42 5.76
C ALA A 649 -26.53 8.24 7.28
N GLY A 650 -25.67 7.47 7.94
CA GLY A 650 -25.81 7.10 9.35
C GLY A 650 -25.23 5.74 9.72
N MET A 651 -25.43 5.35 10.98
CA MET A 651 -25.15 4.01 11.50
C MET A 651 -26.44 3.24 11.75
N LEU A 652 -26.52 2.00 11.26
CA LEU A 652 -27.58 1.05 11.59
C LEU A 652 -27.05 0.05 12.63
N VAL A 653 -27.82 -0.19 13.69
CA VAL A 653 -27.56 -1.23 14.69
C VAL A 653 -28.62 -2.29 14.53
N SER A 654 -28.22 -3.54 14.28
CA SER A 654 -29.08 -4.70 14.12
C SER A 654 -28.70 -5.80 15.10
N ASP A 655 -29.67 -6.64 15.46
CA ASP A 655 -29.45 -7.90 16.18
C ASP A 655 -28.65 -8.88 15.30
N LEU A 656 -27.58 -9.47 15.81
CA LEU A 656 -26.62 -10.24 15.02
C LEU A 656 -27.19 -11.55 14.45
N ASP A 657 -28.18 -12.17 15.11
CA ASP A 657 -28.75 -13.46 14.70
C ASP A 657 -30.02 -13.32 13.83
N SER A 658 -30.83 -12.28 14.06
CA SER A 658 -32.10 -12.04 13.35
C SER A 658 -32.03 -10.90 12.33
N LEU A 659 -30.96 -10.10 12.33
CA LEU A 659 -30.80 -8.86 11.56
C LEU A 659 -31.85 -7.77 11.83
N GLY A 660 -32.70 -7.97 12.84
CA GLY A 660 -33.74 -7.01 13.24
C GLY A 660 -33.13 -5.69 13.71
N GLN A 661 -33.61 -4.57 13.15
CA GLN A 661 -33.13 -3.23 13.49
C GLN A 661 -33.38 -2.91 14.97
N LEU A 662 -32.30 -2.60 15.69
CA LEU A 662 -32.28 -2.18 17.09
C LEU A 662 -32.16 -0.66 17.26
N ALA A 663 -31.47 0.03 16.33
CA ALA A 663 -31.39 1.49 16.27
C ALA A 663 -30.97 2.00 14.88
N TRP A 664 -31.27 3.27 14.58
CA TRP A 664 -30.72 4.02 13.44
C TRP A 664 -30.23 5.38 13.91
N LEU A 665 -28.95 5.68 13.66
CA LEU A 665 -28.30 6.94 14.01
C LEU A 665 -28.01 7.72 12.72
N ALA A 666 -29.00 8.47 12.25
CA ALA A 666 -28.88 9.31 11.06
C ALA A 666 -27.75 10.34 11.21
N PHE A 667 -26.95 10.53 10.16
CA PHE A 667 -25.94 11.59 10.12
C PHE A 667 -26.54 12.92 9.66
N ALA A 668 -26.19 13.97 10.41
CA ALA A 668 -26.50 15.39 10.20
C ALA A 668 -25.27 16.24 10.53
#